data_AF-A0A094EGL6-F1
#
_entry.id   AF-A0A094EGL6-F1
#
_cell.length_a   1.000
_cell.length_b   1.000
_cell.length_c   1.000
_cell.angle_alpha   90.00
_cell.angle_beta   90.00
_cell.angle_gamma   90.00
#
_symmetry.space_group_name_H-M   'P 1'
#
loop_
_entity.id
_entity.type
_entity.pdbx_description
1 polymer ?
#
loop_
_entity_poly.entity_id
_entity_poly.type
_entity_poly.pdbx_seq_one_letter_code
_entity_poly.pdbx_strand_id
1 'polypeptide(L)'
;MATIPPTMRALAIPSFGKPSTYGLANVPTPQITQPDEVLIKIHAAGVNPIDTKVAEGALKMAHKYTFPLVLGHDAAGTIVAVGSAVNSLKVGDQVFTRVPIHDAGTMAEYCLSTASATALKPEFMSFADAASIPLVGLTVLQVIRRAETQLGGLKGKTAYVPGGLSGVGSVAVQLLKNVFGVKKVITTLSTGKMERAKDLFKGGEGEVVYIDYTKENVSSAIGAGNVDFMFDTMNGAIESLPLIRKGGVIVSISRTPSGEELKKKFGSPPWFMVVVLNLMDQVTKWRAGRNGVNYSYLWMEADAKGLDDLGRWVGEGKLKPLVGRTAKLEDEAAVKSGYEEVYSAKGGVGKSHISKTSPAGHPQPTNSFETLMNTAPTLKSTMSKSLTHAKILARRSAARGHANHGWLDSHHTFSFASYHDPKFERFGSLRVLNEDRVAAHNGFPTHPHRDAEIFSYILSGELTHRDSTIQKGKEGKEGDDFYRMKRGDVQFTTGGTGIAHSENNESDKPVHFLQIWALPWSRGLTPRYHTKTFDEAKKREAFVPILSPLAAGKGASAEEEAAAVPALPGTIPIHADFVMAAGIIGVGKKFEWTVGGESDAKTVVKSRTDRKVYIHVPMTNEGKSKIRLDGREDSVLAEGDGAFVTGVQAGDVLAFESIGEVEAEVIVLDSD
;
A
#
# COMPACT_ATOMS: atom_id res chain seq x y z
N MET A 1 -37.75 -24.69 6.34
CA MET A 1 -36.62 -23.74 6.40
C MET A 1 -35.33 -24.51 6.14
N ALA A 2 -34.29 -23.89 5.59
CA ALA A 2 -32.97 -24.52 5.56
C ALA A 2 -32.45 -24.64 7.00
N THR A 3 -31.86 -25.78 7.36
CA THR A 3 -31.27 -25.98 8.68
C THR A 3 -30.06 -25.05 8.86
N ILE A 4 -30.05 -24.29 9.95
CA ILE A 4 -28.89 -23.46 10.32
C ILE A 4 -27.79 -24.43 10.78
N PRO A 5 -26.58 -24.39 10.17
CA PRO A 5 -25.52 -25.31 10.55
C PRO A 5 -24.96 -24.94 11.93
N PRO A 6 -24.44 -25.90 12.73
CA PRO A 6 -23.85 -25.61 14.03
C PRO A 6 -22.52 -24.84 13.93
N THR A 7 -21.85 -24.92 12.78
CA THR A 7 -20.63 -24.17 12.45
C THR A 7 -20.74 -23.50 11.09
N MET A 8 -19.95 -22.45 10.90
CA MET A 8 -19.88 -21.65 9.68
C MET A 8 -18.43 -21.31 9.35
N ARG A 9 -18.15 -21.03 8.07
CA ARG A 9 -16.88 -20.44 7.66
C ARG A 9 -16.86 -18.94 7.93
N ALA A 10 -15.74 -18.46 8.43
CA ALA A 10 -15.51 -17.05 8.71
C ALA A 10 -14.03 -16.67 8.54
N LEU A 11 -13.76 -15.45 8.10
CA LEU A 11 -12.44 -14.85 8.23
C LEU A 11 -12.25 -14.40 9.68
N ALA A 12 -11.37 -15.10 10.39
CA ALA A 12 -11.07 -14.87 11.77
C ALA A 12 -9.58 -14.67 12.01
N ILE A 13 -9.25 -14.11 13.17
CA ILE A 13 -7.87 -13.99 13.66
C ILE A 13 -7.73 -14.80 14.97
N PRO A 14 -6.64 -15.57 15.16
CA PRO A 14 -6.40 -16.31 16.40
C PRO A 14 -5.84 -15.42 17.52
N SER A 15 -5.28 -14.26 17.17
CA SER A 15 -4.72 -13.24 18.04
C SER A 15 -4.66 -11.91 17.27
N PHE A 16 -4.37 -10.80 17.95
CA PHE A 16 -4.20 -9.50 17.26
C PHE A 16 -3.04 -9.53 16.26
N GLY A 17 -3.26 -8.96 15.07
CA GLY A 17 -2.29 -8.97 13.98
C GLY A 17 -2.72 -8.17 12.75
N LYS A 18 -1.91 -8.28 11.69
CA LYS A 18 -2.06 -7.59 10.41
C LYS A 18 -2.78 -8.49 9.39
N PRO A 19 -3.24 -7.99 8.22
CA PRO A 19 -3.97 -8.83 7.26
C PRO A 19 -3.28 -10.13 6.82
N SER A 20 -1.95 -10.17 6.86
CA SER A 20 -1.18 -11.40 6.65
C SER A 20 -1.45 -12.52 7.65
N THR A 21 -1.90 -12.20 8.88
CA THR A 21 -2.21 -13.18 9.95
C THR A 21 -3.70 -13.56 10.03
N TYR A 22 -4.53 -13.07 9.11
CA TYR A 22 -5.95 -13.45 9.06
C TYR A 22 -6.06 -14.88 8.48
N GLY A 23 -7.22 -15.52 8.57
CA GLY A 23 -7.43 -16.83 7.95
C GLY A 23 -8.88 -17.25 7.97
N LEU A 24 -9.28 -18.12 7.04
CA LEU A 24 -10.58 -18.78 7.09
C LEU A 24 -10.55 -19.87 8.15
N ALA A 25 -11.53 -19.83 9.04
CA ALA A 25 -11.75 -20.83 10.08
C ALA A 25 -13.20 -21.30 10.05
N ASN A 26 -13.43 -22.55 10.48
CA ASN A 26 -14.76 -22.99 10.90
C ASN A 26 -14.96 -22.55 12.35
N VAL A 27 -15.94 -21.69 12.58
CA VAL A 27 -16.32 -21.17 13.90
C VAL A 27 -17.77 -21.59 14.23
N PRO A 28 -18.20 -21.59 15.50
CA PRO A 28 -19.61 -21.81 15.85
C PRO A 28 -20.51 -20.79 15.14
N THR A 29 -21.62 -21.24 14.57
CA THR A 29 -22.64 -20.32 14.03
C THR A 29 -23.32 -19.62 15.20
N PRO A 30 -23.36 -18.27 15.23
CA PRO A 30 -23.93 -17.55 16.35
C PRO A 30 -25.43 -17.85 16.49
N GLN A 31 -25.89 -17.92 17.73
CA GLN A 31 -27.27 -18.20 18.08
C GLN A 31 -27.86 -16.96 18.76
N ILE A 32 -29.17 -16.76 18.62
CA ILE A 32 -29.85 -15.66 19.31
C ILE A 32 -29.79 -15.89 20.82
N THR A 33 -29.26 -14.90 21.54
CA THR A 33 -29.17 -14.84 22.99
C THR A 33 -30.02 -13.72 23.60
N GLN A 34 -30.28 -12.64 22.85
CA GLN A 34 -31.08 -11.50 23.31
C GLN A 34 -32.44 -11.40 22.58
N PRO A 35 -33.49 -10.84 23.22
CA PRO A 35 -34.82 -10.74 22.61
C PRO A 35 -34.90 -9.87 21.35
N ASP A 36 -34.02 -8.90 21.16
CA ASP A 36 -34.04 -7.94 20.03
C ASP A 36 -33.05 -8.29 18.89
N GLU A 37 -32.36 -9.42 18.99
CA GLU A 37 -31.42 -9.90 17.97
C GLU A 37 -32.11 -10.51 16.75
N VAL A 38 -31.43 -10.41 15.61
CA VAL A 38 -31.75 -11.11 14.36
C VAL A 38 -30.51 -11.85 13.87
N LEU A 39 -30.69 -13.10 13.44
CA LEU A 39 -29.64 -13.90 12.82
C LEU A 39 -29.73 -13.76 11.30
N ILE A 40 -28.70 -13.21 10.69
CA ILE A 40 -28.65 -12.90 9.26
C ILE A 40 -27.71 -13.88 8.57
N LYS A 41 -28.22 -14.59 7.55
CA LYS A 41 -27.39 -15.31 6.58
C LYS A 41 -26.81 -14.29 5.60
N ILE A 42 -25.49 -14.17 5.58
CA ILE A 42 -24.78 -13.13 4.84
C ILE A 42 -24.67 -13.51 3.36
N HIS A 43 -24.97 -12.57 2.46
CA HIS A 43 -24.78 -12.71 1.02
C HIS A 43 -23.62 -11.84 0.51
N ALA A 44 -23.44 -10.66 1.13
CA ALA A 44 -22.27 -9.81 0.94
C ALA A 44 -21.90 -9.06 2.22
N ALA A 45 -20.61 -8.74 2.35
CA ALA A 45 -20.06 -7.97 3.46
C ALA A 45 -19.14 -6.85 2.95
N GLY A 46 -18.92 -5.83 3.78
CA GLY A 46 -18.09 -4.67 3.47
C GLY A 46 -16.85 -4.55 4.35
N VAL A 47 -15.69 -4.35 3.74
CA VAL A 47 -14.39 -4.18 4.44
C VAL A 47 -14.17 -2.71 4.77
N ASN A 48 -13.75 -2.41 6.00
CA ASN A 48 -13.59 -1.05 6.51
C ASN A 48 -12.29 -0.84 7.31
N PRO A 49 -11.75 0.40 7.39
CA PRO A 49 -10.54 0.70 8.18
C PRO A 49 -10.66 0.46 9.69
N ILE A 50 -11.88 0.32 10.24
CA ILE A 50 -12.07 -0.06 11.64
C ILE A 50 -11.77 -1.55 11.86
N ASP A 51 -12.02 -2.40 10.87
CA ASP A 51 -11.84 -3.84 10.97
C ASP A 51 -10.35 -4.18 11.15
N THR A 52 -9.48 -3.53 10.39
CA THR A 52 -8.01 -3.68 10.49
C THR A 52 -7.46 -3.11 11.79
N LYS A 53 -7.96 -1.94 12.24
CA LYS A 53 -7.58 -1.34 13.53
C LYS A 53 -7.99 -2.20 14.73
N VAL A 54 -9.16 -2.82 14.68
CA VAL A 54 -9.61 -3.79 15.70
C VAL A 54 -8.71 -5.02 15.67
N ALA A 55 -8.40 -5.55 14.49
CA ALA A 55 -7.51 -6.70 14.34
C ALA A 55 -6.08 -6.44 14.84
N GLU A 56 -5.53 -5.23 14.67
CA GLU A 56 -4.23 -4.84 15.27
C GLU A 56 -4.30 -4.60 16.80
N GLY A 57 -5.50 -4.62 17.39
CA GLY A 57 -5.71 -4.42 18.81
C GLY A 57 -5.65 -2.97 19.26
N ALA A 58 -6.01 -2.01 18.39
CA ALA A 58 -6.05 -0.57 18.73
C ALA A 58 -6.96 -0.25 19.94
N LEU A 59 -7.95 -1.11 20.22
CA LEU A 59 -8.89 -0.99 21.34
C LEU A 59 -8.66 -2.03 22.46
N LYS A 60 -7.58 -2.82 22.42
CA LYS A 60 -7.35 -3.95 23.36
C LYS A 60 -7.22 -3.57 24.84
N MET A 61 -6.96 -2.30 25.14
CA MET A 61 -6.93 -1.77 26.51
C MET A 61 -8.29 -1.27 26.99
N ALA A 62 -9.23 -1.00 26.08
CA ALA A 62 -10.57 -0.53 26.39
C ALA A 62 -11.61 -1.66 26.32
N HIS A 63 -11.42 -2.64 25.43
CA HIS A 63 -12.35 -3.74 25.21
C HIS A 63 -11.66 -5.11 25.29
N LYS A 64 -12.35 -6.09 25.90
CA LYS A 64 -11.91 -7.48 25.99
C LYS A 64 -12.43 -8.26 24.78
N TYR A 65 -11.52 -8.88 24.05
CA TYR A 65 -11.83 -9.68 22.86
C TYR A 65 -11.78 -11.17 23.18
N THR A 66 -12.66 -11.94 22.54
CA THR A 66 -12.64 -13.41 22.53
C THR A 66 -12.06 -13.88 21.19
N PHE A 67 -11.15 -14.85 21.23
CA PHE A 67 -10.54 -15.43 20.03
C PHE A 67 -11.03 -16.88 19.81
N PRO A 68 -11.16 -17.36 18.56
CA PRO A 68 -10.88 -16.66 17.30
C PRO A 68 -11.89 -15.54 17.04
N LEU A 69 -11.38 -14.35 16.71
CA LEU A 69 -12.18 -13.14 16.52
C LEU A 69 -12.54 -13.02 15.04
N VAL A 70 -13.83 -13.04 14.72
CA VAL A 70 -14.33 -12.81 13.35
C VAL A 70 -14.27 -11.32 13.02
N LEU A 71 -13.87 -10.97 11.79
CA LEU A 71 -13.74 -9.57 11.36
C LEU A 71 -14.99 -9.06 10.63
N GLY A 72 -15.07 -7.73 10.46
CA GLY A 72 -16.09 -7.06 9.64
C GLY A 72 -17.28 -6.52 10.44
N HIS A 73 -17.74 -5.33 10.06
CA HIS A 73 -18.87 -4.64 10.71
C HIS A 73 -20.10 -4.42 9.80
N ASP A 74 -19.99 -4.60 8.48
CA ASP A 74 -21.09 -4.38 7.55
C ASP A 74 -21.51 -5.67 6.86
N ALA A 75 -22.82 -5.91 6.80
CA ALA A 75 -23.43 -7.05 6.11
C ALA A 75 -24.67 -6.63 5.32
N ALA A 76 -24.95 -7.37 4.26
CA ALA A 76 -26.27 -7.48 3.68
C ALA A 76 -26.61 -8.96 3.42
N GLY A 77 -27.85 -9.35 3.69
CA GLY A 77 -28.26 -10.74 3.60
C GLY A 77 -29.72 -10.99 3.93
N THR A 78 -30.04 -12.21 4.37
CA THR A 78 -31.41 -12.66 4.65
C THR A 78 -31.55 -13.08 6.10
N ILE A 79 -32.59 -12.60 6.80
CA ILE A 79 -32.90 -13.05 8.15
C ILE A 79 -33.32 -14.53 8.14
N VAL A 80 -32.68 -15.35 8.98
CA VAL A 80 -32.97 -16.77 9.15
C VAL A 80 -33.56 -17.13 10.53
N ALA A 81 -33.38 -16.27 11.54
CA ALA A 81 -34.07 -16.35 12.82
C ALA A 81 -34.22 -14.94 13.44
N VAL A 82 -35.20 -14.77 14.33
CA VAL A 82 -35.48 -13.50 15.04
C VAL A 82 -35.73 -13.76 16.53
N GLY A 83 -35.31 -12.83 17.38
CA GLY A 83 -35.56 -12.86 18.82
C GLY A 83 -37.02 -12.53 19.17
N SER A 84 -37.43 -12.87 20.39
CA SER A 84 -38.83 -12.80 20.83
C SER A 84 -39.43 -11.39 20.94
N ALA A 85 -38.61 -10.34 20.97
CA ALA A 85 -39.05 -8.95 20.97
C ALA A 85 -38.99 -8.29 19.58
N VAL A 86 -38.41 -8.96 18.57
CA VAL A 86 -38.33 -8.44 17.20
C VAL A 86 -39.71 -8.49 16.54
N ASN A 87 -40.25 -7.30 16.24
CA ASN A 87 -41.57 -7.13 15.63
C ASN A 87 -41.54 -6.35 14.29
N SER A 88 -40.46 -5.61 14.02
CA SER A 88 -40.27 -4.82 12.80
C SER A 88 -39.69 -5.61 11.62
N LEU A 89 -39.15 -6.81 11.87
CA LEU A 89 -38.42 -7.65 10.91
C LEU A 89 -38.85 -9.12 11.09
N LYS A 90 -38.77 -9.92 10.03
CA LYS A 90 -39.15 -11.35 10.05
C LYS A 90 -38.18 -12.22 9.26
N VAL A 91 -38.22 -13.53 9.52
CA VAL A 91 -37.50 -14.55 8.74
C VAL A 91 -37.87 -14.45 7.26
N GLY A 92 -36.86 -14.44 6.39
CA GLY A 92 -37.00 -14.25 4.95
C GLY A 92 -36.77 -12.82 4.46
N ASP A 93 -36.80 -11.82 5.35
CA ASP A 93 -36.52 -10.43 4.97
C ASP A 93 -35.08 -10.27 4.47
N GLN A 94 -34.93 -9.54 3.36
CA GLN A 94 -33.62 -9.09 2.87
C GLN A 94 -33.25 -7.80 3.59
N VAL A 95 -32.08 -7.78 4.21
CA VAL A 95 -31.65 -6.70 5.11
C VAL A 95 -30.21 -6.27 4.86
N PHE A 96 -29.88 -5.10 5.38
CA PHE A 96 -28.51 -4.59 5.47
C PHE A 96 -28.31 -3.91 6.82
N THR A 97 -27.11 -4.03 7.37
CA THR A 97 -26.83 -3.65 8.76
C THR A 97 -25.36 -3.25 8.96
N ARG A 98 -25.16 -2.34 9.90
CA ARG A 98 -23.88 -2.07 10.56
C ARG A 98 -23.97 -2.72 11.93
N VAL A 99 -23.32 -3.86 12.14
CA VAL A 99 -23.49 -4.63 13.38
C VAL A 99 -22.87 -3.90 14.59
N PRO A 100 -23.45 -4.01 15.80
CA PRO A 100 -22.85 -3.49 17.03
C PRO A 100 -21.42 -3.99 17.25
N ILE A 101 -20.60 -3.24 17.98
CA ILE A 101 -19.16 -3.56 18.16
C ILE A 101 -18.95 -4.85 18.96
N HIS A 102 -19.86 -5.18 19.89
CA HIS A 102 -19.72 -6.35 20.75
C HIS A 102 -20.03 -7.67 20.03
N ASP A 103 -20.80 -7.60 18.94
CA ASP A 103 -21.30 -8.75 18.16
C ASP A 103 -20.66 -8.78 16.75
N ALA A 104 -19.53 -8.08 16.58
CA ALA A 104 -18.87 -7.90 15.31
C ALA A 104 -18.33 -9.22 14.72
N GLY A 105 -18.47 -9.38 13.41
CA GLY A 105 -18.07 -10.60 12.71
C GLY A 105 -18.77 -10.84 11.36
N THR A 106 -18.87 -9.81 10.50
CA THR A 106 -19.60 -9.93 9.23
C THR A 106 -18.86 -10.60 8.08
N MET A 107 -17.56 -10.90 8.22
CA MET A 107 -16.81 -11.72 7.25
C MET A 107 -17.04 -13.22 7.51
N ALA A 108 -18.30 -13.62 7.48
CA ALA A 108 -18.76 -14.97 7.77
C ALA A 108 -19.95 -15.36 6.90
N GLU A 109 -20.45 -16.58 7.07
CA GLU A 109 -21.68 -17.01 6.42
C GLU A 109 -22.95 -16.56 7.19
N TYR A 110 -22.82 -16.24 8.49
CA TYR A 110 -23.88 -15.69 9.33
C TYR A 110 -23.34 -14.64 10.32
N CYS A 111 -24.15 -13.65 10.70
CA CYS A 111 -23.88 -12.75 11.84
C CYS A 111 -25.16 -12.47 12.65
N LEU A 112 -24.98 -12.05 13.89
CA LEU A 112 -26.03 -11.39 14.67
C LEU A 112 -26.03 -9.89 14.39
N SER A 113 -27.21 -9.29 14.50
CA SER A 113 -27.40 -7.85 14.65
C SER A 113 -28.65 -7.61 15.48
N THR A 114 -28.94 -6.37 15.85
CA THR A 114 -30.20 -6.02 16.52
C THR A 114 -31.21 -5.46 15.52
N ALA A 115 -32.51 -5.52 15.86
CA ALA A 115 -33.56 -4.87 15.09
C ALA A 115 -33.38 -3.34 15.00
N SER A 116 -32.72 -2.72 15.98
CA SER A 116 -32.40 -1.28 15.98
C SER A 116 -31.19 -0.90 15.11
N ALA A 117 -30.39 -1.88 14.67
CA ALA A 117 -29.20 -1.72 13.82
C ALA A 117 -29.41 -2.21 12.37
N THR A 118 -30.60 -2.70 12.03
CA THR A 118 -30.88 -3.45 10.80
C THR A 118 -32.06 -2.86 10.04
N ALA A 119 -31.88 -2.59 8.75
CA ALA A 119 -32.92 -2.06 7.86
C ALA A 119 -33.22 -3.02 6.71
N LEU A 120 -34.41 -2.89 6.10
CA LEU A 120 -34.80 -3.66 4.92
C LEU A 120 -33.99 -3.20 3.70
N LYS A 121 -33.32 -4.14 3.03
CA LYS A 121 -32.61 -3.85 1.77
C LYS A 121 -33.65 -3.49 0.70
N PRO A 122 -33.57 -2.31 0.06
CA PRO A 122 -34.44 -1.99 -1.08
C PRO A 122 -34.34 -3.06 -2.17
N GLU A 123 -35.47 -3.44 -2.77
CA GLU A 123 -35.51 -4.59 -3.69
C GLU A 123 -34.60 -4.42 -4.90
N PHE A 124 -34.56 -3.22 -5.48
CA PHE A 124 -33.71 -2.87 -6.63
C PHE A 124 -32.19 -2.96 -6.35
N MET A 125 -31.78 -2.99 -5.08
CA MET A 125 -30.37 -2.89 -4.69
C MET A 125 -29.73 -4.28 -4.63
N SER A 126 -28.54 -4.45 -5.19
CA SER A 126 -27.78 -5.70 -5.02
C SER A 126 -27.31 -5.87 -3.57
N PHE A 127 -27.03 -7.11 -3.13
CA PHE A 127 -26.45 -7.32 -1.79
C PHE A 127 -25.07 -6.66 -1.64
N ALA A 128 -24.27 -6.58 -2.72
CA ALA A 128 -22.95 -5.93 -2.67
C ALA A 128 -23.07 -4.42 -2.44
N ASP A 129 -23.97 -3.75 -3.17
CA ASP A 129 -24.28 -2.32 -2.97
C ASP A 129 -24.85 -2.08 -1.56
N ALA A 130 -25.76 -2.95 -1.11
CA ALA A 130 -26.36 -2.85 0.22
C ALA A 130 -25.32 -3.02 1.34
N ALA A 131 -24.35 -3.93 1.19
CA ALA A 131 -23.25 -4.07 2.13
C ALA A 131 -22.24 -2.90 2.04
N SER A 132 -22.27 -2.09 0.98
CA SER A 132 -21.37 -0.94 0.82
C SER A 132 -21.74 0.22 1.73
N ILE A 133 -23.02 0.39 2.04
CA ILE A 133 -23.57 1.58 2.68
C ILE A 133 -23.35 1.66 4.20
N PRO A 134 -23.54 0.64 5.05
CA PRO A 134 -23.91 0.86 6.45
C PRO A 134 -22.92 1.68 7.28
N LEU A 135 -21.68 1.22 7.52
CA LEU A 135 -20.69 1.98 8.32
C LEU A 135 -20.43 3.38 7.74
N VAL A 136 -20.15 3.47 6.44
CA VAL A 136 -19.74 4.74 5.81
C VAL A 136 -20.90 5.73 5.72
N GLY A 137 -22.09 5.26 5.38
CA GLY A 137 -23.29 6.08 5.23
C GLY A 137 -23.83 6.58 6.57
N LEU A 138 -23.90 5.72 7.60
CA LEU A 138 -24.28 6.16 8.94
C LEU A 138 -23.27 7.15 9.53
N THR A 139 -21.97 6.92 9.30
CA THR A 139 -20.92 7.86 9.72
C THR A 139 -21.14 9.22 9.10
N VAL A 140 -21.33 9.28 7.78
CA VAL A 140 -21.59 10.52 7.06
C VAL A 140 -22.88 11.19 7.54
N LEU A 141 -23.98 10.45 7.64
CA LEU A 141 -25.28 11.00 8.03
C LEU A 141 -25.24 11.63 9.43
N GLN A 142 -24.57 10.98 10.39
CA GLN A 142 -24.40 11.50 11.75
C GLN A 142 -23.43 12.69 11.81
N VAL A 143 -22.36 12.69 11.00
CA VAL A 143 -21.46 13.85 10.82
C VAL A 143 -22.26 15.06 10.31
N ILE A 144 -23.02 14.88 9.24
CA ILE A 144 -23.76 15.96 8.57
C ILE A 144 -24.84 16.51 9.51
N ARG A 145 -25.66 15.66 10.13
CA ARG A 145 -26.68 16.07 11.12
C ARG A 145 -26.08 16.84 12.30
N ARG A 146 -24.86 16.50 12.73
CA ARG A 146 -24.15 17.24 13.79
C ARG A 146 -23.71 18.63 13.34
N ALA A 147 -23.11 18.74 12.15
CA ALA A 147 -22.73 20.02 11.57
C ALA A 147 -23.94 20.91 11.30
N GLU A 148 -25.02 20.34 10.77
CA GLU A 148 -26.30 21.01 10.53
C GLU A 148 -26.90 21.60 11.80
N THR A 149 -26.90 20.82 12.88
CA THR A 149 -27.37 21.26 14.21
C THR A 149 -26.52 22.42 14.74
N GLN A 150 -25.19 22.34 14.63
CA GLN A 150 -24.28 23.38 15.10
C GLN A 150 -24.28 24.67 14.25
N LEU A 151 -24.72 24.59 12.99
CA LEU A 151 -24.70 25.70 12.03
C LEU A 151 -26.09 26.28 11.70
N GLY A 152 -27.17 25.72 12.26
CA GLY A 152 -28.54 26.13 12.02
C GLY A 152 -29.05 25.81 10.61
N GLY A 153 -28.68 24.63 10.08
CA GLY A 153 -28.91 24.24 8.68
C GLY A 153 -27.60 24.14 7.88
N LEU A 154 -27.61 23.43 6.75
CA LEU A 154 -26.47 23.39 5.81
C LEU A 154 -26.75 24.05 4.44
N LYS A 155 -28.01 24.39 4.16
CA LYS A 155 -28.41 25.01 2.90
C LYS A 155 -27.61 26.30 2.62
N GLY A 156 -27.07 26.43 1.42
CA GLY A 156 -26.33 27.62 0.99
C GLY A 156 -24.86 27.72 1.44
N LYS A 157 -24.38 26.81 2.30
CA LYS A 157 -23.04 26.85 2.92
C LYS A 157 -21.95 26.23 2.04
N THR A 158 -20.68 26.41 2.44
CA THR A 158 -19.51 25.72 1.86
C THR A 158 -19.00 24.63 2.78
N ALA A 159 -18.93 23.39 2.28
CA ALA A 159 -18.37 22.24 2.98
C ALA A 159 -17.01 21.81 2.40
N TYR A 160 -16.10 21.30 3.23
CA TYR A 160 -14.84 20.67 2.81
C TYR A 160 -14.80 19.20 3.23
N VAL A 161 -14.55 18.31 2.26
CA VAL A 161 -14.47 16.86 2.43
C VAL A 161 -13.20 16.35 1.70
N PRO A 162 -12.06 16.16 2.39
CA PRO A 162 -10.88 15.59 1.78
C PRO A 162 -11.10 14.12 1.35
N GLY A 163 -10.47 13.76 0.22
CA GLY A 163 -10.51 12.39 -0.30
C GLY A 163 -11.88 11.96 -0.83
N GLY A 164 -12.45 12.71 -1.78
CA GLY A 164 -13.83 12.54 -2.25
C GLY A 164 -14.20 11.17 -2.83
N LEU A 165 -13.24 10.37 -3.32
CA LEU A 165 -13.49 9.00 -3.78
C LEU A 165 -13.20 7.91 -2.73
N SER A 166 -12.97 8.29 -1.46
CA SER A 166 -12.94 7.34 -0.34
C SER A 166 -14.34 6.82 0.01
N GLY A 167 -14.44 5.72 0.78
CA GLY A 167 -15.72 5.17 1.22
C GLY A 167 -16.65 6.19 1.92
N VAL A 168 -16.12 7.02 2.83
CA VAL A 168 -16.90 8.10 3.46
C VAL A 168 -17.00 9.36 2.61
N GLY A 169 -15.94 9.73 1.87
CA GLY A 169 -15.94 10.93 1.04
C GLY A 169 -16.96 10.86 -0.10
N SER A 170 -17.08 9.70 -0.74
CA SER A 170 -17.99 9.51 -1.88
C SER A 170 -19.47 9.60 -1.49
N VAL A 171 -19.81 9.17 -0.27
CA VAL A 171 -21.15 9.34 0.30
C VAL A 171 -21.36 10.78 0.77
N ALA A 172 -20.39 11.39 1.45
CA ALA A 172 -20.48 12.76 1.95
C ALA A 172 -20.69 13.79 0.85
N VAL A 173 -19.91 13.75 -0.23
CA VAL A 173 -20.06 14.71 -1.34
C VAL A 173 -21.45 14.61 -1.99
N GLN A 174 -21.96 13.39 -2.17
CA GLN A 174 -23.30 13.16 -2.71
C GLN A 174 -24.40 13.67 -1.77
N LEU A 175 -24.39 13.30 -0.49
CA LEU A 175 -25.46 13.69 0.45
C LEU A 175 -25.46 15.19 0.74
N LEU A 176 -24.31 15.82 1.01
CA LEU A 176 -24.22 17.27 1.25
C LEU A 176 -24.88 18.07 0.12
N LYS A 177 -24.63 17.64 -1.12
CA LYS A 177 -25.10 18.27 -2.35
C LYS A 177 -26.54 17.94 -2.72
N ASN A 178 -26.93 16.66 -2.67
CA ASN A 178 -28.19 16.16 -3.21
C ASN A 178 -29.34 16.08 -2.17
N VAL A 179 -29.01 16.20 -0.88
CA VAL A 179 -29.97 16.07 0.23
C VAL A 179 -29.96 17.30 1.13
N PHE A 180 -28.78 17.77 1.55
CA PHE A 180 -28.65 18.84 2.56
C PHE A 180 -28.48 20.26 1.98
N GLY A 181 -28.56 20.41 0.64
CA GLY A 181 -28.60 21.71 -0.04
C GLY A 181 -27.33 22.57 0.10
N VAL A 182 -26.18 21.94 0.39
CA VAL A 182 -24.89 22.64 0.47
C VAL A 182 -24.56 23.25 -0.90
N LYS A 183 -24.24 24.55 -0.92
CA LYS A 183 -23.99 25.29 -2.16
C LYS A 183 -22.71 24.83 -2.85
N LYS A 184 -21.67 24.55 -2.06
CA LYS A 184 -20.33 24.20 -2.54
C LYS A 184 -19.73 23.10 -1.67
N VAL A 185 -19.38 21.98 -2.28
CA VAL A 185 -18.59 20.92 -1.64
C VAL A 185 -17.20 20.90 -2.26
N ILE A 186 -16.19 21.24 -1.47
CA ILE A 186 -14.78 21.17 -1.87
C ILE A 186 -14.25 19.78 -1.55
N THR A 187 -13.55 19.14 -2.49
CA THR A 187 -12.94 17.83 -2.30
C THR A 187 -11.54 17.74 -2.93
N THR A 188 -10.65 16.99 -2.28
CA THR A 188 -9.31 16.68 -2.79
C THR A 188 -9.24 15.29 -3.42
N LEU A 189 -8.54 15.19 -4.55
CA LEU A 189 -8.29 13.96 -5.31
C LEU A 189 -6.92 14.06 -6.00
N SER A 190 -6.33 12.94 -6.41
CA SER A 190 -5.19 12.93 -7.33
C SER A 190 -5.66 13.02 -8.78
N THR A 191 -4.78 13.48 -9.69
CA THR A 191 -5.06 13.65 -11.13
C THR A 191 -5.90 12.50 -11.73
N GLY A 192 -5.43 11.26 -11.61
CA GLY A 192 -6.08 10.08 -12.22
C GLY A 192 -7.45 9.69 -11.62
N LYS A 193 -7.89 10.35 -10.55
CA LYS A 193 -9.22 10.16 -9.93
C LYS A 193 -10.25 11.20 -10.35
N MET A 194 -9.83 12.26 -11.05
CA MET A 194 -10.69 13.42 -11.34
C MET A 194 -11.88 13.11 -12.23
N GLU A 195 -11.68 12.35 -13.31
CA GLU A 195 -12.76 12.02 -14.25
C GLU A 195 -13.85 11.17 -13.58
N ARG A 196 -13.48 10.10 -12.89
CA ARG A 196 -14.43 9.23 -12.16
C ARG A 196 -15.20 9.99 -11.07
N ALA A 197 -14.59 10.99 -10.44
CA ALA A 197 -15.28 11.83 -9.46
C ALA A 197 -16.26 12.81 -10.10
N LYS A 198 -15.90 13.40 -11.26
CA LYS A 198 -16.80 14.24 -12.06
C LYS A 198 -18.01 13.45 -12.55
N ASP A 199 -17.81 12.20 -12.98
CA ASP A 199 -18.91 11.32 -13.37
C ASP A 199 -19.82 10.93 -12.20
N LEU A 200 -19.24 10.57 -11.05
CA LEU A 200 -20.00 10.17 -9.87
C LEU A 200 -20.87 11.32 -9.31
N PHE A 201 -20.33 12.55 -9.25
CA PHE A 201 -21.00 13.69 -8.64
C PHE A 201 -21.73 14.63 -9.63
N LYS A 202 -22.01 14.15 -10.86
CA LYS A 202 -22.81 14.86 -11.86
C LYS A 202 -24.29 14.96 -11.48
N GLY A 203 -24.98 16.00 -11.95
CA GLY A 203 -26.35 16.34 -11.52
C GLY A 203 -26.39 16.94 -10.12
N GLY A 204 -27.59 17.22 -9.56
CA GLY A 204 -27.77 17.78 -8.21
C GLY A 204 -27.57 19.30 -8.10
N GLU A 205 -28.06 19.92 -7.02
CA GLU A 205 -28.18 21.38 -6.87
C GLU A 205 -26.87 22.11 -6.51
N GLY A 206 -25.98 21.48 -5.74
CA GLY A 206 -24.72 22.08 -5.29
C GLY A 206 -23.54 21.93 -6.26
N GLU A 207 -22.61 22.88 -6.20
CA GLU A 207 -21.32 22.83 -6.89
C GLU A 207 -20.37 21.84 -6.20
N VAL A 208 -19.59 21.08 -6.97
CA VAL A 208 -18.43 20.34 -6.43
C VAL A 208 -17.15 20.96 -6.98
N VAL A 209 -16.29 21.43 -6.08
CA VAL A 209 -14.97 21.97 -6.41
C VAL A 209 -13.94 20.87 -6.18
N TYR A 210 -13.19 20.55 -7.23
CA TYR A 210 -12.20 19.49 -7.23
C TYR A 210 -10.80 20.10 -7.19
N ILE A 211 -10.04 19.80 -6.14
CA ILE A 211 -8.66 20.26 -5.94
C ILE A 211 -7.72 19.09 -6.22
N ASP A 212 -6.78 19.29 -7.15
CA ASP A 212 -5.77 18.28 -7.48
C ASP A 212 -4.58 18.43 -6.54
N TYR A 213 -4.60 17.71 -5.41
CA TYR A 213 -3.54 17.81 -4.40
C TYR A 213 -2.15 17.39 -4.93
N THR A 214 -2.08 16.79 -6.13
CA THR A 214 -0.82 16.47 -6.82
C THR A 214 -0.27 17.60 -7.68
N LYS A 215 -1.02 18.71 -7.85
CA LYS A 215 -0.63 19.86 -8.69
C LYS A 215 -0.65 21.20 -7.95
N GLU A 216 -1.49 21.34 -6.93
CA GLU A 216 -1.66 22.60 -6.22
C GLU A 216 -1.74 22.41 -4.69
N ASN A 217 -1.40 23.47 -3.94
CA ASN A 217 -1.54 23.45 -2.49
C ASN A 217 -3.02 23.61 -2.10
N VAL A 218 -3.55 22.61 -1.40
CA VAL A 218 -4.96 22.55 -0.99
C VAL A 218 -5.39 23.77 -0.17
N SER A 219 -4.57 24.21 0.80
CA SER A 219 -4.91 25.34 1.67
C SER A 219 -4.95 26.66 0.89
N SER A 220 -4.03 26.87 -0.06
CA SER A 220 -4.03 28.03 -0.95
C SER A 220 -5.23 28.03 -1.90
N ALA A 221 -5.58 26.87 -2.46
CA ALA A 221 -6.71 26.73 -3.39
C ALA A 221 -8.08 26.92 -2.70
N ILE A 222 -8.21 26.56 -1.42
CA ILE A 222 -9.42 26.80 -0.62
C ILE A 222 -9.51 28.26 -0.15
N GLY A 223 -8.38 28.83 0.29
CA GLY A 223 -8.32 30.16 0.89
C GLY A 223 -8.81 30.21 2.34
N ALA A 224 -8.31 31.17 3.10
CA ALA A 224 -8.60 31.30 4.52
C ALA A 224 -10.07 31.74 4.77
N GLY A 225 -10.72 31.12 5.76
CA GLY A 225 -12.07 31.47 6.19
C GLY A 225 -13.20 31.18 5.19
N ASN A 226 -12.97 30.36 4.15
CA ASN A 226 -13.95 30.08 3.09
C ASN A 226 -14.86 28.86 3.35
N VAL A 227 -14.64 28.11 4.43
CA VAL A 227 -15.37 26.87 4.76
C VAL A 227 -16.27 27.07 6.00
N ASP A 228 -17.56 26.73 5.88
CA ASP A 228 -18.50 26.66 7.02
C ASP A 228 -18.31 25.38 7.83
N PHE A 229 -18.15 24.25 7.12
CA PHE A 229 -18.15 22.91 7.68
C PHE A 229 -17.05 22.03 7.06
N MET A 230 -16.18 21.44 7.87
CA MET A 230 -15.25 20.40 7.43
C MET A 230 -15.62 19.04 8.03
N PHE A 231 -15.70 18.03 7.16
CA PHE A 231 -15.68 16.63 7.55
C PHE A 231 -14.23 16.13 7.55
N ASP A 232 -13.62 15.98 8.72
CA ASP A 232 -12.23 15.52 8.82
C ASP A 232 -12.13 13.99 8.78
N THR A 233 -11.82 13.50 7.57
CA THR A 233 -11.62 12.08 7.23
C THR A 233 -10.14 11.66 7.26
N MET A 234 -9.20 12.61 7.31
CA MET A 234 -7.76 12.39 7.06
C MET A 234 -6.85 12.96 8.17
N ASN A 235 -7.39 13.24 9.36
CA ASN A 235 -6.73 13.82 10.53
C ASN A 235 -6.19 15.25 10.31
N GLY A 236 -6.69 15.95 9.28
CA GLY A 236 -6.26 17.29 8.85
C GLY A 236 -6.92 18.45 9.59
N ALA A 237 -7.65 18.17 10.69
CA ALA A 237 -8.44 19.16 11.41
C ALA A 237 -7.65 20.36 11.96
N ILE A 238 -6.37 20.19 12.32
CA ILE A 238 -5.55 21.27 12.90
C ILE A 238 -4.94 22.13 11.79
N GLU A 239 -4.45 21.48 10.75
CA GLU A 239 -3.85 22.06 9.55
C GLU A 239 -4.89 22.89 8.77
N SER A 240 -6.15 22.47 8.81
CA SER A 240 -7.27 23.12 8.12
C SER A 240 -7.93 24.24 8.93
N LEU A 241 -7.55 24.50 10.19
CA LEU A 241 -8.17 25.56 11.01
C LEU A 241 -8.23 26.94 10.31
N PRO A 242 -7.20 27.41 9.58
CA PRO A 242 -7.27 28.70 8.88
C PRO A 242 -8.29 28.75 7.74
N LEU A 243 -8.69 27.59 7.20
CA LEU A 243 -9.65 27.48 6.09
C LEU A 243 -11.10 27.65 6.58
N ILE A 244 -11.36 27.35 7.84
CA ILE A 244 -12.69 27.42 8.44
C ILE A 244 -12.98 28.85 8.89
N ARG A 245 -14.16 29.37 8.57
CA ARG A 245 -14.57 30.70 9.07
C ARG A 245 -14.76 30.68 10.58
N LYS A 246 -14.73 31.87 11.20
CA LYS A 246 -15.18 32.05 12.59
C LYS A 246 -16.65 31.60 12.72
N GLY A 247 -16.94 30.84 13.78
CA GLY A 247 -18.21 30.15 13.98
C GLY A 247 -18.49 29.00 13.00
N GLY A 248 -17.46 28.52 12.28
CA GLY A 248 -17.53 27.30 11.47
C GLY A 248 -17.22 26.05 12.30
N VAL A 249 -17.45 24.88 11.71
CA VAL A 249 -17.45 23.58 12.40
C VAL A 249 -16.49 22.60 11.74
N ILE A 250 -15.74 21.85 12.55
CA ILE A 250 -15.06 20.62 12.13
C ILE A 250 -15.65 19.44 12.88
N VAL A 251 -16.11 18.42 12.15
CA VAL A 251 -16.47 17.11 12.72
C VAL A 251 -15.46 16.08 12.20
N SER A 252 -14.70 15.47 13.11
CA SER A 252 -13.65 14.49 12.78
C SER A 252 -14.06 13.08 13.16
N ILE A 253 -13.69 12.11 12.31
CA ILE A 253 -13.75 10.67 12.60
C ILE A 253 -12.34 10.04 12.67
N SER A 254 -11.32 10.83 12.35
CA SER A 254 -9.95 10.36 12.05
C SER A 254 -8.96 10.65 13.18
N ARG A 255 -9.27 11.62 14.06
CA ARG A 255 -8.57 11.80 15.34
C ARG A 255 -8.87 10.69 16.34
N THR A 256 -8.09 10.64 17.42
CA THR A 256 -8.40 9.78 18.58
C THR A 256 -9.63 10.30 19.32
N PRO A 257 -10.57 9.44 19.76
CA PRO A 257 -11.66 9.84 20.66
C PRO A 257 -11.14 10.38 21.99
N SER A 258 -11.97 11.13 22.71
CA SER A 258 -11.71 11.48 24.10
C SER A 258 -11.85 10.26 25.02
N GLY A 259 -11.31 10.38 26.24
CA GLY A 259 -11.45 9.36 27.27
C GLY A 259 -12.92 9.14 27.67
N GLU A 260 -13.72 10.20 27.73
CA GLU A 260 -15.15 10.09 28.02
C GLU A 260 -15.92 9.34 26.92
N GLU A 261 -15.59 9.54 25.64
CA GLU A 261 -16.25 8.78 24.56
C GLU A 261 -15.88 7.28 24.61
N LEU A 262 -14.61 6.94 24.90
CA LEU A 262 -14.24 5.55 25.15
C LEU A 262 -14.93 4.96 26.39
N LYS A 263 -15.08 5.74 27.46
CA LYS A 263 -15.76 5.32 28.68
C LYS A 263 -17.24 5.03 28.43
N LYS A 264 -17.94 5.89 27.68
CA LYS A 264 -19.33 5.64 27.24
C LYS A 264 -19.47 4.37 26.39
N LYS A 265 -18.47 4.05 25.56
CA LYS A 265 -18.51 2.91 24.63
C LYS A 265 -18.10 1.58 25.24
N PHE A 266 -17.16 1.59 26.18
CA PHE A 266 -16.54 0.36 26.70
C PHE A 266 -16.58 0.25 28.24
N GLY A 267 -17.30 1.16 28.91
CA GLY A 267 -17.54 1.15 30.35
C GLY A 267 -16.34 1.62 31.17
N SER A 268 -15.28 0.82 31.21
CA SER A 268 -14.18 0.96 32.17
C SER A 268 -12.77 0.87 31.55
N PRO A 269 -12.41 1.74 30.59
CA PRO A 269 -11.02 1.89 30.15
C PRO A 269 -10.12 2.34 31.32
N PRO A 270 -8.80 2.04 31.31
CA PRO A 270 -7.88 2.45 32.36
C PRO A 270 -7.91 3.96 32.63
N TRP A 271 -8.00 4.36 33.90
CA TRP A 271 -8.22 5.76 34.28
C TRP A 271 -7.18 6.73 33.69
N PHE A 272 -5.91 6.32 33.62
CA PHE A 272 -4.84 7.14 33.06
C PHE A 272 -5.00 7.38 31.55
N MET A 273 -5.53 6.38 30.82
CA MET A 273 -5.88 6.53 29.39
C MET A 273 -7.02 7.55 29.23
N VAL A 274 -8.03 7.51 30.10
CA VAL A 274 -9.13 8.48 30.07
C VAL A 274 -8.60 9.91 30.25
N VAL A 275 -7.72 10.13 31.23
CA VAL A 275 -7.10 11.44 31.50
C VAL A 275 -6.27 11.93 30.31
N VAL A 276 -5.38 11.09 29.76
CA VAL A 276 -4.52 11.45 28.62
C VAL A 276 -5.34 11.82 27.39
N LEU A 277 -6.36 11.01 27.06
CA LEU A 277 -7.20 11.24 25.88
C LEU A 277 -8.12 12.45 26.04
N ASN A 278 -8.66 12.69 27.24
CA ASN A 278 -9.39 13.92 27.55
C ASN A 278 -8.49 15.17 27.40
N LEU A 279 -7.22 15.10 27.81
CA LEU A 279 -6.27 16.20 27.61
C LEU A 279 -5.95 16.44 26.13
N MET A 280 -5.75 15.38 25.33
CA MET A 280 -5.50 15.49 23.88
C MET A 280 -6.69 16.10 23.11
N ASP A 281 -7.91 15.70 23.46
CA ASP A 281 -9.15 16.28 22.93
C ASP A 281 -9.29 17.75 23.35
N GLN A 282 -9.03 18.07 24.63
CA GLN A 282 -9.10 19.45 25.14
C GLN A 282 -8.06 20.38 24.48
N VAL A 283 -6.83 19.91 24.21
CA VAL A 283 -5.83 20.67 23.43
C VAL A 283 -6.31 20.91 22.00
N THR A 284 -6.97 19.92 21.37
CA THR A 284 -7.54 20.05 20.02
C THR A 284 -8.66 21.09 20.01
N LYS A 285 -9.62 21.00 20.96
CA LYS A 285 -10.71 21.96 21.16
C LYS A 285 -10.20 23.38 21.46
N TRP A 286 -9.16 23.52 22.28
CA TRP A 286 -8.55 24.81 22.58
C TRP A 286 -7.89 25.45 21.36
N ARG A 287 -7.15 24.66 20.53
CA ARG A 287 -6.58 25.15 19.27
C ARG A 287 -7.68 25.61 18.29
N ALA A 288 -8.75 24.84 18.17
CA ALA A 288 -9.90 25.21 17.33
C ALA A 288 -10.60 26.48 17.85
N GLY A 289 -10.91 26.54 19.15
CA GLY A 289 -11.52 27.69 19.81
C GLY A 289 -10.70 28.98 19.68
N ARG A 290 -9.36 28.90 19.74
CA ARG A 290 -8.47 30.05 19.48
C ARG A 290 -8.55 30.59 18.04
N ASN A 291 -8.98 29.78 17.08
CA ASN A 291 -9.28 30.20 15.71
C ASN A 291 -10.76 30.59 15.51
N GLY A 292 -11.58 30.49 16.57
CA GLY A 292 -13.03 30.70 16.50
C GLY A 292 -13.78 29.54 15.83
N VAL A 293 -13.22 28.33 15.85
CA VAL A 293 -13.74 27.14 15.18
C VAL A 293 -14.26 26.13 16.21
N ASN A 294 -15.44 25.57 15.96
CA ASN A 294 -16.03 24.52 16.79
C ASN A 294 -15.53 23.14 16.32
N TYR A 295 -14.70 22.48 17.12
CA TYR A 295 -14.24 21.12 16.85
C TYR A 295 -15.03 20.08 17.64
N SER A 296 -15.42 18.98 16.99
CA SER A 296 -15.95 17.79 17.67
C SER A 296 -15.48 16.49 17.00
N TYR A 297 -15.32 15.45 17.81
CA TYR A 297 -15.16 14.08 17.33
C TYR A 297 -16.53 13.40 17.18
N LEU A 298 -16.68 12.49 16.22
CA LEU A 298 -17.82 11.58 16.11
C LEU A 298 -17.34 10.13 16.23
N TRP A 299 -17.83 9.45 17.28
CA TRP A 299 -18.00 8.00 17.25
C TRP A 299 -19.35 7.69 16.58
N MET A 300 -19.38 6.75 15.62
CA MET A 300 -20.59 6.42 14.87
C MET A 300 -21.39 5.30 15.54
N GLU A 301 -22.70 5.50 15.62
CA GLU A 301 -23.68 4.54 16.15
C GLU A 301 -24.39 3.74 15.06
N ALA A 302 -24.76 2.49 15.34
CA ALA A 302 -25.70 1.76 14.51
C ALA A 302 -27.10 2.37 14.63
N ASP A 303 -27.80 2.56 13.51
CA ASP A 303 -29.14 3.16 13.47
C ASP A 303 -29.92 2.69 12.24
N ALA A 304 -30.95 1.87 12.44
CA ALA A 304 -31.83 1.38 11.38
C ALA A 304 -32.52 2.53 10.61
N LYS A 305 -32.92 3.63 11.28
CA LYS A 305 -33.61 4.76 10.62
C LYS A 305 -32.68 5.49 9.67
N GLY A 306 -31.41 5.67 10.06
CA GLY A 306 -30.37 6.18 9.19
C GLY A 306 -30.10 5.29 7.98
N LEU A 307 -30.20 3.96 8.14
CA LEU A 307 -30.12 3.02 7.01
C LEU A 307 -31.34 3.12 6.09
N ASP A 308 -32.55 3.22 6.62
CA ASP A 308 -33.78 3.44 5.82
C ASP A 308 -33.67 4.72 4.97
N ASP A 309 -33.22 5.83 5.58
CA ASP A 309 -32.94 7.09 4.88
C ASP A 309 -31.94 6.91 3.73
N LEU A 310 -30.83 6.21 3.98
CA LEU A 310 -29.79 5.94 2.98
C LEU A 310 -30.32 5.05 1.84
N GLY A 311 -31.03 3.97 2.16
CA GLY A 311 -31.63 3.07 1.18
C GLY A 311 -32.64 3.77 0.29
N ARG A 312 -33.51 4.61 0.89
CA ARG A 312 -34.44 5.49 0.18
C ARG A 312 -33.72 6.48 -0.74
N TRP A 313 -32.65 7.13 -0.28
CA TRP A 313 -31.88 8.06 -1.12
C TRP A 313 -31.13 7.39 -2.27
N VAL A 314 -30.80 6.09 -2.20
CA VAL A 314 -30.34 5.35 -3.38
C VAL A 314 -31.47 5.17 -4.39
N GLY A 315 -32.68 4.82 -3.93
CA GLY A 315 -33.87 4.68 -4.79
C GLY A 315 -34.28 6.00 -5.47
N GLU A 316 -34.12 7.12 -4.75
CA GLU A 316 -34.31 8.47 -5.29
C GLU A 316 -33.14 8.95 -6.21
N GLY A 317 -32.10 8.14 -6.40
CA GLY A 317 -30.92 8.48 -7.20
C GLY A 317 -30.01 9.56 -6.59
N LYS A 318 -30.27 9.99 -5.35
CA LYS A 318 -29.51 11.02 -4.61
C LYS A 318 -28.21 10.50 -4.03
N LEU A 319 -28.11 9.18 -3.83
CA LEU A 319 -26.90 8.48 -3.42
C LEU A 319 -26.61 7.32 -4.37
N LYS A 320 -25.41 7.23 -4.91
CA LYS A 320 -24.92 6.07 -5.65
C LYS A 320 -23.90 5.31 -4.79
N PRO A 321 -24.13 4.02 -4.50
CA PRO A 321 -23.15 3.12 -3.93
C PRO A 321 -21.87 3.11 -4.78
N LEU A 322 -20.70 3.06 -4.12
CA LEU A 322 -19.40 3.02 -4.79
C LEU A 322 -18.65 1.76 -4.36
N VAL A 323 -19.01 0.64 -4.99
CA VAL A 323 -18.28 -0.62 -4.89
C VAL A 323 -16.96 -0.50 -5.64
N GLY A 324 -15.87 -0.82 -4.96
CA GLY A 324 -14.52 -0.90 -5.49
C GLY A 324 -14.23 -2.31 -6.01
N ARG A 325 -13.46 -3.08 -5.23
CA ARG A 325 -13.17 -4.49 -5.50
C ARG A 325 -14.26 -5.42 -4.94
N THR A 326 -14.52 -6.54 -5.60
CA THR A 326 -15.26 -7.69 -5.05
C THR A 326 -14.35 -8.92 -4.95
N ALA A 327 -14.54 -9.75 -3.93
CA ALA A 327 -13.90 -11.07 -3.76
C ALA A 327 -14.92 -12.12 -3.28
N LYS A 328 -14.61 -13.41 -3.37
CA LYS A 328 -15.41 -14.47 -2.73
C LYS A 328 -14.89 -14.73 -1.33
N LEU A 329 -15.75 -15.08 -0.37
CA LEU A 329 -15.30 -15.38 1.01
C LEU A 329 -14.36 -16.59 1.01
N GLU A 330 -14.58 -17.53 0.09
CA GLU A 330 -13.77 -18.72 -0.12
C GLU A 330 -12.36 -18.43 -0.69
N ASP A 331 -12.16 -17.27 -1.30
CA ASP A 331 -10.86 -16.83 -1.81
C ASP A 331 -10.14 -16.04 -0.71
N GLU A 332 -9.56 -16.77 0.24
CA GLU A 332 -8.84 -16.17 1.38
C GLU A 332 -7.75 -15.18 0.94
N ALA A 333 -7.07 -15.45 -0.18
CA ALA A 333 -6.02 -14.58 -0.71
C ALA A 333 -6.61 -13.25 -1.21
N ALA A 334 -7.72 -13.28 -1.96
CA ALA A 334 -8.39 -12.06 -2.40
C ALA A 334 -9.03 -11.29 -1.23
N VAL A 335 -9.60 -11.99 -0.24
CA VAL A 335 -10.12 -11.40 1.00
C VAL A 335 -9.02 -10.69 1.77
N LYS A 336 -7.90 -11.37 2.05
CA LYS A 336 -6.71 -10.78 2.69
C LYS A 336 -6.18 -9.58 1.92
N SER A 337 -6.11 -9.68 0.59
CA SER A 337 -5.66 -8.60 -0.28
C SER A 337 -6.58 -7.37 -0.20
N GLY A 338 -7.90 -7.54 -0.11
CA GLY A 338 -8.84 -6.44 0.14
C GLY A 338 -8.66 -5.80 1.52
N TYR A 339 -8.35 -6.60 2.53
CA TYR A 339 -7.99 -6.10 3.87
C TYR A 339 -6.63 -5.37 3.88
N GLU A 340 -5.63 -5.83 3.11
CA GLU A 340 -4.32 -5.19 2.98
C GLU A 340 -4.39 -3.85 2.21
N GLU A 341 -5.26 -3.75 1.19
CA GLU A 341 -5.57 -2.48 0.51
C GLU A 341 -6.12 -1.44 1.51
N VAL A 342 -7.10 -1.84 2.31
CA VAL A 342 -7.71 -0.99 3.35
C VAL A 342 -6.73 -0.68 4.49
N TYR A 343 -5.87 -1.63 4.86
CA TYR A 343 -4.85 -1.48 5.90
C TYR A 343 -3.72 -0.52 5.50
N SER A 344 -3.22 -0.66 4.28
CA SER A 344 -2.12 0.16 3.74
C SER A 344 -2.52 1.59 3.40
N ALA A 345 -3.83 1.90 3.43
CA ALA A 345 -4.43 3.20 3.07
C ALA A 345 -4.07 3.71 1.65
N LYS A 346 -3.56 2.83 0.78
CA LYS A 346 -3.15 3.20 -0.58
C LYS A 346 -4.34 3.13 -1.55
N GLY A 347 -4.79 4.31 -1.98
CA GLY A 347 -5.28 4.48 -3.35
C GLY A 347 -6.65 3.91 -3.73
N GLY A 348 -7.33 3.14 -2.89
CA GLY A 348 -8.67 2.59 -3.19
C GLY A 348 -9.70 3.64 -3.65
N VAL A 349 -10.69 3.20 -4.43
CA VAL A 349 -11.86 3.99 -4.85
C VAL A 349 -13.12 3.30 -4.33
N GLY A 350 -13.90 4.01 -3.53
CA GLY A 350 -15.07 3.44 -2.86
C GLY A 350 -14.68 2.50 -1.72
N LYS A 351 -15.35 1.36 -1.67
CA LYS A 351 -15.24 0.36 -0.61
C LYS A 351 -15.05 -1.04 -1.18
N SER A 352 -14.25 -1.87 -0.51
CA SER A 352 -13.99 -3.25 -0.92
C SER A 352 -15.02 -4.20 -0.33
N HIS A 353 -15.46 -5.14 -1.16
CA HIS A 353 -16.60 -6.03 -0.91
C HIS A 353 -16.24 -7.50 -1.06
N ILE A 354 -17.00 -8.33 -0.35
CA ILE A 354 -16.92 -9.79 -0.46
C ILE A 354 -18.35 -10.29 -0.74
N SER A 355 -18.52 -11.12 -1.77
CA SER A 355 -19.81 -11.63 -2.25
C SER A 355 -19.78 -13.16 -2.42
N LYS A 356 -20.90 -13.83 -2.12
CA LYS A 356 -21.00 -15.29 -2.27
C LYS A 356 -21.53 -15.75 -3.63
N THR A 357 -22.15 -14.85 -4.40
CA THR A 357 -22.77 -15.13 -5.71
C THR A 357 -22.16 -14.27 -6.80
N SER A 358 -21.96 -14.84 -8.00
CA SER A 358 -21.52 -14.11 -9.19
C SER A 358 -22.51 -12.99 -9.57
N PRO A 359 -22.07 -11.94 -10.30
CA PRO A 359 -22.99 -11.00 -10.92
C PRO A 359 -23.97 -11.74 -11.84
N ALA A 360 -25.26 -11.39 -11.76
CA ALA A 360 -26.27 -11.99 -12.62
C ALA A 360 -26.14 -11.43 -14.06
N GLY A 361 -25.44 -12.16 -14.92
CA GLY A 361 -25.44 -11.96 -16.36
C GLY A 361 -26.45 -12.88 -17.05
N HIS A 362 -27.22 -12.34 -18.01
CA HIS A 362 -28.06 -13.14 -18.91
C HIS A 362 -27.20 -13.93 -19.94
N PRO A 363 -27.76 -14.96 -20.62
CA PRO A 363 -26.98 -16.16 -20.97
C PRO A 363 -26.30 -16.17 -22.36
N GLN A 364 -25.10 -16.79 -22.39
CA GLN A 364 -24.56 -17.88 -23.26
C GLN A 364 -25.08 -18.07 -24.70
N PRO A 365 -24.26 -18.60 -25.67
CA PRO A 365 -23.30 -19.71 -25.53
C PRO A 365 -21.86 -19.38 -26.09
N THR A 366 -20.88 -20.27 -26.34
CA THR A 366 -20.82 -21.75 -26.55
C THR A 366 -19.39 -22.32 -26.33
N ASN A 367 -19.26 -23.66 -26.26
CA ASN A 367 -18.09 -24.53 -26.60
C ASN A 367 -16.70 -24.22 -25.98
N SER A 368 -16.19 -24.96 -24.99
CA SER A 368 -15.72 -26.38 -24.97
C SER A 368 -14.28 -26.60 -25.48
N PHE A 369 -13.39 -27.09 -24.61
CA PHE A 369 -12.73 -28.41 -24.76
C PHE A 369 -11.86 -28.73 -23.53
N GLU A 370 -11.93 -29.98 -23.05
CA GLU A 370 -10.96 -30.56 -22.12
C GLU A 370 -9.74 -31.10 -22.85
N THR A 371 -8.64 -31.31 -22.12
CA THR A 371 -7.74 -32.49 -22.14
C THR A 371 -6.27 -32.08 -22.13
N LEU A 372 -5.53 -32.47 -21.08
CA LEU A 372 -4.29 -33.25 -21.17
C LEU A 372 -3.67 -33.46 -19.76
N MET A 373 -3.66 -34.71 -19.30
CA MET A 373 -2.79 -35.19 -18.23
C MET A 373 -1.99 -36.40 -18.75
N ASN A 374 -0.79 -36.59 -18.18
CA ASN A 374 0.12 -37.73 -18.31
C ASN A 374 0.85 -37.95 -19.66
N THR A 375 2.18 -37.77 -19.63
CA THR A 375 3.17 -38.88 -19.63
C THR A 375 4.50 -38.39 -19.00
N ALA A 376 5.23 -39.27 -18.31
CA ALA A 376 6.47 -38.96 -17.59
C ALA A 376 7.74 -39.29 -18.43
N PRO A 377 8.97 -38.92 -18.00
CA PRO A 377 9.68 -39.79 -17.03
C PRO A 377 10.59 -39.06 -16.01
N THR A 378 11.17 -39.86 -15.11
CA THR A 378 12.06 -39.46 -14.01
C THR A 378 13.37 -38.80 -14.42
N LEU A 379 13.68 -37.65 -13.81
CA LEU A 379 15.03 -37.09 -13.68
C LEU A 379 15.39 -36.98 -12.19
N LYS A 380 16.50 -37.59 -11.78
CA LYS A 380 17.09 -37.38 -10.45
C LYS A 380 17.74 -35.99 -10.42
N SER A 381 16.94 -34.95 -10.19
CA SER A 381 17.44 -33.66 -9.75
C SER A 381 17.54 -33.66 -8.22
N THR A 382 18.71 -33.32 -7.69
CA THR A 382 18.87 -32.94 -6.29
C THR A 382 18.01 -31.71 -6.04
N MET A 383 16.82 -31.91 -5.45
CA MET A 383 16.00 -30.81 -5.00
C MET A 383 16.77 -30.03 -3.94
N SER A 384 17.27 -28.86 -4.32
CA SER A 384 17.76 -27.86 -3.39
C SER A 384 16.69 -27.68 -2.32
N LYS A 385 17.05 -27.94 -1.06
CA LYS A 385 16.10 -27.79 0.05
C LYS A 385 15.75 -26.31 0.11
N SER A 386 14.48 -25.98 -0.09
CA SER A 386 13.98 -24.60 0.10
C SER A 386 14.54 -24.03 1.40
N LEU A 387 15.04 -22.80 1.31
CA LEU A 387 15.72 -22.07 2.36
C LEU A 387 14.73 -21.61 3.45
N THR A 388 14.07 -22.54 4.12
CA THR A 388 12.83 -22.34 4.89
C THR A 388 12.91 -21.28 6.00
N HIS A 389 14.10 -20.96 6.51
CA HIS A 389 14.32 -19.89 7.48
C HIS A 389 14.31 -18.47 6.86
N ALA A 390 14.58 -18.36 5.56
CA ALA A 390 14.57 -17.10 4.82
C ALA A 390 13.15 -16.54 4.67
N LYS A 391 12.97 -15.26 5.03
CA LYS A 391 11.73 -14.51 4.85
C LYS A 391 11.85 -13.64 3.61
N ILE A 392 11.07 -13.97 2.58
CA ILE A 392 11.02 -13.26 1.30
C ILE A 392 9.79 -12.35 1.29
N LEU A 393 9.97 -11.04 1.20
CA LEU A 393 8.90 -10.05 1.12
C LEU A 393 8.94 -9.31 -0.23
N ALA A 394 8.00 -9.60 -1.11
CA ALA A 394 7.95 -8.99 -2.44
C ALA A 394 7.71 -7.46 -2.38
N ARG A 395 8.55 -6.72 -3.12
CA ARG A 395 8.50 -5.27 -3.34
C ARG A 395 7.94 -5.02 -4.74
N ARG A 396 6.60 -5.13 -4.88
CA ARG A 396 5.94 -5.04 -6.19
C ARG A 396 6.20 -3.70 -6.90
N SER A 397 6.37 -3.74 -8.23
CA SER A 397 6.66 -2.58 -9.09
C SER A 397 5.69 -1.43 -8.85
N ALA A 398 4.39 -1.72 -8.91
CA ALA A 398 3.30 -0.76 -8.67
C ALA A 398 3.22 -0.22 -7.23
N ALA A 399 4.01 -0.74 -6.29
CA ALA A 399 4.10 -0.25 -4.92
C ALA A 399 5.34 0.62 -4.65
N ARG A 400 6.33 0.61 -5.56
CA ARG A 400 7.51 1.51 -5.56
C ARG A 400 7.03 2.96 -5.72
N GLY A 401 7.87 3.92 -5.32
CA GLY A 401 7.66 5.31 -5.73
C GLY A 401 7.74 5.40 -7.25
N HIS A 402 6.97 6.29 -7.86
CA HIS A 402 6.98 6.49 -9.31
C HIS A 402 6.95 7.98 -9.61
N ALA A 403 7.88 8.43 -10.43
CA ALA A 403 8.00 9.81 -10.88
C ALA A 403 8.14 9.81 -12.40
N ASN A 404 7.22 10.47 -13.10
CA ASN A 404 7.29 10.66 -14.53
C ASN A 404 7.23 12.16 -14.85
N HIS A 405 8.30 12.67 -15.46
CA HIS A 405 8.50 14.08 -15.80
C HIS A 405 8.54 14.30 -17.33
N GLY A 406 8.04 13.35 -18.12
CA GLY A 406 8.09 13.35 -19.58
C GLY A 406 9.46 13.00 -20.17
N TRP A 407 10.54 13.59 -19.63
CA TRP A 407 11.92 13.27 -20.01
C TRP A 407 12.55 12.16 -19.15
N LEU A 408 12.04 11.97 -17.93
CA LEU A 408 12.46 10.95 -16.96
C LEU A 408 11.23 10.14 -16.53
N ASP A 409 11.35 8.82 -16.57
CA ASP A 409 10.39 7.86 -15.98
C ASP A 409 11.17 6.98 -14.98
N SER A 410 10.90 7.17 -13.68
CA SER A 410 11.73 6.67 -12.58
C SER A 410 10.92 5.89 -11.55
N HIS A 411 11.36 4.69 -11.20
CA HIS A 411 10.75 3.85 -10.16
C HIS A 411 11.66 3.74 -8.92
N HIS A 412 11.26 4.35 -7.81
CA HIS A 412 12.02 4.42 -6.57
C HIS A 412 11.68 3.28 -5.60
N THR A 413 12.62 2.37 -5.35
CA THR A 413 12.44 1.33 -4.32
C THR A 413 12.46 1.91 -2.91
N PHE A 414 13.34 2.87 -2.66
CA PHE A 414 13.54 3.56 -1.38
C PHE A 414 13.13 5.03 -1.47
N SER A 415 12.95 5.69 -0.32
CA SER A 415 12.64 7.11 -0.21
C SER A 415 13.73 7.97 -0.85
N PHE A 416 13.38 8.66 -1.92
CA PHE A 416 14.27 9.42 -2.79
C PHE A 416 13.54 10.60 -3.43
N ALA A 417 14.24 11.73 -3.60
CA ALA A 417 13.65 12.99 -4.08
C ALA A 417 12.35 13.36 -3.34
N SER A 418 11.24 13.53 -4.07
CA SER A 418 9.91 13.84 -3.51
C SER A 418 9.13 12.61 -3.03
N TYR A 419 9.59 11.38 -3.34
CA TYR A 419 8.98 10.15 -2.85
C TYR A 419 9.51 9.82 -1.45
N HIS A 420 8.60 9.75 -0.47
CA HIS A 420 8.93 9.45 0.92
C HIS A 420 7.98 8.42 1.52
N ASP A 421 8.52 7.26 1.90
CA ASP A 421 7.88 6.22 2.70
C ASP A 421 8.86 5.80 3.82
N PRO A 422 8.57 6.08 5.12
CA PRO A 422 9.50 5.79 6.21
C PRO A 422 9.72 4.29 6.44
N LYS A 423 8.97 3.40 5.77
CA LYS A 423 9.23 1.95 5.78
C LYS A 423 10.35 1.54 4.81
N PHE A 424 10.68 2.39 3.84
CA PHE A 424 11.64 2.12 2.77
C PHE A 424 12.71 3.21 2.74
N GLU A 425 13.31 3.55 3.89
CA GLU A 425 14.44 4.49 3.91
C GLU A 425 15.76 3.84 3.45
N ARG A 426 16.01 2.58 3.83
CA ARG A 426 17.19 1.78 3.47
C ARG A 426 16.97 0.30 3.79
N PHE A 427 17.85 -0.58 3.32
CA PHE A 427 17.88 -2.00 3.66
C PHE A 427 19.33 -2.47 3.81
N GLY A 428 19.82 -2.58 5.04
CA GLY A 428 21.26 -2.67 5.30
C GLY A 428 21.96 -1.36 4.94
N SER A 429 23.09 -1.45 4.24
CA SER A 429 23.78 -0.32 3.62
C SER A 429 23.04 0.23 2.38
N LEU A 430 22.22 -0.57 1.69
CA LEU A 430 21.49 -0.14 0.47
C LEU A 430 20.52 1.00 0.78
N ARG A 431 20.72 2.16 0.16
CA ARG A 431 19.98 3.40 0.42
C ARG A 431 19.10 3.86 -0.73
N VAL A 432 19.53 3.65 -1.98
CA VAL A 432 18.78 4.02 -3.18
C VAL A 432 18.82 2.87 -4.16
N LEU A 433 17.68 2.61 -4.81
CA LEU A 433 17.59 1.83 -6.03
C LEU A 433 16.46 2.44 -6.83
N ASN A 434 16.84 3.23 -7.82
CA ASN A 434 15.94 3.76 -8.83
C ASN A 434 16.12 2.94 -10.10
N GLU A 435 15.04 2.80 -10.86
CA GLU A 435 15.07 2.25 -12.20
C GLU A 435 14.56 3.33 -13.15
N ASP A 436 15.47 3.86 -13.95
CA ASP A 436 15.35 5.14 -14.60
C ASP A 436 15.39 4.98 -16.12
N ARG A 437 14.42 5.60 -16.79
CA ARG A 437 14.42 5.79 -18.24
C ARG A 437 14.54 7.27 -18.55
N VAL A 438 15.62 7.64 -19.24
CA VAL A 438 15.91 9.03 -19.61
C VAL A 438 15.80 9.17 -21.12
N ALA A 439 14.95 10.09 -21.57
CA ALA A 439 14.72 10.41 -22.97
C ALA A 439 16.00 10.91 -23.68
N ALA A 440 16.02 10.80 -25.01
CA ALA A 440 17.11 11.31 -25.85
C ALA A 440 17.45 12.77 -25.53
N HIS A 441 18.74 13.11 -25.53
CA HIS A 441 19.29 14.44 -25.24
C HIS A 441 18.87 15.08 -23.90
N ASN A 442 18.43 14.29 -22.92
CA ASN A 442 18.06 14.74 -21.57
C ASN A 442 18.97 14.08 -20.52
N GLY A 443 18.92 14.57 -19.27
CA GLY A 443 19.81 14.07 -18.23
C GLY A 443 19.74 14.83 -16.91
N PHE A 444 20.48 14.31 -15.94
CA PHE A 444 20.73 14.97 -14.68
C PHE A 444 21.88 15.98 -14.86
N PRO A 445 21.64 17.28 -14.63
CA PRO A 445 22.69 18.30 -14.72
C PRO A 445 23.75 18.08 -13.63
N THR A 446 24.88 18.79 -13.71
CA THR A 446 25.95 18.65 -12.71
C THR A 446 25.43 18.91 -11.29
N HIS A 447 25.51 17.89 -10.43
CA HIS A 447 24.98 17.93 -9.07
C HIS A 447 25.96 17.27 -8.08
N PRO A 448 25.98 17.73 -6.81
CA PRO A 448 26.95 17.26 -5.83
C PRO A 448 26.47 16.02 -5.06
N HIS A 449 27.41 15.12 -4.78
CA HIS A 449 27.27 14.02 -3.83
C HIS A 449 28.37 14.05 -2.78
N ARG A 450 28.11 13.42 -1.65
CA ARG A 450 29.04 13.33 -0.51
C ARG A 450 28.64 12.14 0.36
N ASP A 451 29.61 11.47 0.96
CA ASP A 451 29.39 10.41 1.96
C ASP A 451 28.44 9.27 1.49
N ALA A 452 28.48 8.94 0.19
CA ALA A 452 27.67 7.90 -0.46
C ALA A 452 28.51 7.12 -1.50
N GLU A 453 28.17 5.85 -1.70
CA GLU A 453 28.69 5.00 -2.77
C GLU A 453 27.61 4.87 -3.85
N ILE A 454 27.89 5.29 -5.08
CA ILE A 454 26.90 5.53 -6.13
C ILE A 454 27.28 4.74 -7.36
N PHE A 455 26.36 3.98 -7.95
CA PHE A 455 26.65 3.22 -9.16
C PHE A 455 25.46 3.11 -10.12
N SER A 456 25.80 3.22 -11.41
CA SER A 456 24.87 3.24 -12.54
C SER A 456 25.09 1.97 -13.37
N TYR A 457 24.07 1.09 -13.40
CA TYR A 457 24.09 -0.18 -14.14
C TYR A 457 23.23 -0.06 -15.41
N ILE A 458 23.85 -0.08 -16.60
CA ILE A 458 23.14 0.19 -17.86
C ILE A 458 22.43 -1.06 -18.38
N LEU A 459 21.10 -0.95 -18.54
CA LEU A 459 20.23 -2.01 -19.06
C LEU A 459 20.05 -1.88 -20.58
N SER A 460 19.89 -0.67 -21.12
CA SER A 460 19.90 -0.42 -22.57
C SER A 460 20.14 1.06 -22.89
N GLY A 461 20.56 1.37 -24.12
CA GLY A 461 20.93 2.73 -24.54
C GLY A 461 22.33 3.15 -24.05
N GLU A 462 22.57 4.47 -24.03
CA GLU A 462 23.86 5.06 -23.67
C GLU A 462 23.69 6.18 -22.62
N LEU A 463 24.51 6.19 -21.58
CA LEU A 463 24.54 7.22 -20.54
C LEU A 463 25.95 7.83 -20.46
N THR A 464 26.06 9.12 -20.77
CA THR A 464 27.30 9.89 -20.67
C THR A 464 27.47 10.41 -19.26
N HIS A 465 28.45 9.88 -18.55
CA HIS A 465 28.97 10.48 -17.32
C HIS A 465 29.98 11.59 -17.65
N ARG A 466 29.97 12.66 -16.84
CA ARG A 466 31.00 13.70 -16.87
C ARG A 466 31.18 14.33 -15.49
N ASP A 467 32.41 14.34 -14.98
CA ASP A 467 32.81 15.06 -13.77
C ASP A 467 32.71 16.59 -13.96
N SER A 468 32.45 17.32 -12.88
CA SER A 468 32.35 18.79 -12.84
C SER A 468 33.57 19.55 -13.37
N THR A 469 34.76 18.93 -13.37
CA THR A 469 36.00 19.50 -13.92
C THR A 469 36.03 19.52 -15.45
N ILE A 470 35.20 18.72 -16.12
CA ILE A 470 35.14 18.62 -17.58
C ILE A 470 33.95 19.40 -18.15
N GLN A 471 34.24 20.28 -19.11
CA GLN A 471 33.22 20.97 -19.90
C GLN A 471 32.80 20.15 -21.12
N LYS A 472 31.51 20.20 -21.47
CA LYS A 472 30.99 19.56 -22.68
C LYS A 472 31.66 20.12 -23.95
N GLY A 473 32.10 19.23 -24.83
CA GLY A 473 32.87 19.56 -26.04
C GLY A 473 34.38 19.73 -25.81
N LYS A 474 34.88 19.50 -24.58
CA LYS A 474 36.32 19.52 -24.24
C LYS A 474 36.81 18.20 -23.64
N GLU A 475 36.01 17.15 -23.77
CA GLU A 475 36.36 15.82 -23.29
C GLU A 475 37.49 15.23 -24.13
N GLY A 476 38.39 14.52 -23.46
CA GLY A 476 39.54 13.88 -24.12
C GLY A 476 39.17 12.53 -24.72
N LYS A 477 39.95 11.51 -24.34
CA LYS A 477 39.53 10.12 -24.50
C LYS A 477 38.66 9.72 -23.30
N GLU A 478 37.92 8.62 -23.42
CA GLU A 478 37.19 8.04 -22.29
C GLU A 478 38.15 7.71 -21.13
N GLY A 479 37.71 8.00 -19.92
CA GLY A 479 38.47 7.89 -18.68
C GLY A 479 37.54 7.96 -17.46
N ASP A 480 38.13 8.11 -16.28
CA ASP A 480 37.39 8.16 -15.01
C ASP A 480 36.56 9.44 -14.85
N ASP A 481 37.00 10.54 -15.47
CA ASP A 481 36.36 11.87 -15.46
C ASP A 481 35.30 12.07 -16.56
N PHE A 482 35.31 11.24 -17.60
CA PHE A 482 34.32 11.22 -18.68
C PHE A 482 34.19 9.84 -19.33
N TYR A 483 32.98 9.28 -19.36
CA TYR A 483 32.72 7.97 -19.95
C TYR A 483 31.33 7.89 -20.59
N ARG A 484 31.22 7.24 -21.76
CA ARG A 484 29.95 6.95 -22.43
C ARG A 484 29.57 5.49 -22.21
N MET A 485 28.86 5.25 -21.11
CA MET A 485 28.46 3.90 -20.69
C MET A 485 27.39 3.35 -21.62
N LYS A 486 27.50 2.06 -21.95
CA LYS A 486 26.51 1.27 -22.71
C LYS A 486 26.14 0.00 -21.93
N ARG A 487 25.16 -0.78 -22.44
CA ARG A 487 24.75 -2.04 -21.81
C ARG A 487 25.96 -2.94 -21.54
N GLY A 488 26.07 -3.41 -20.30
CA GLY A 488 27.20 -4.19 -19.80
C GLY A 488 28.17 -3.39 -18.92
N ASP A 489 28.23 -2.07 -19.10
CA ASP A 489 29.06 -1.20 -18.26
C ASP A 489 28.40 -0.91 -16.91
N VAL A 490 29.25 -0.77 -15.90
CA VAL A 490 28.91 -0.23 -14.59
C VAL A 490 29.89 0.88 -14.28
N GLN A 491 29.35 2.08 -14.04
CA GLN A 491 30.07 3.12 -13.34
C GLN A 491 29.82 2.98 -11.85
N PHE A 492 30.87 3.23 -11.07
CA PHE A 492 30.85 3.38 -9.64
C PHE A 492 31.57 4.69 -9.24
N THR A 493 31.05 5.37 -8.23
CA THR A 493 31.51 6.67 -7.73
C THR A 493 31.49 6.67 -6.21
N THR A 494 32.64 6.90 -5.58
CA THR A 494 32.72 7.23 -4.15
C THR A 494 32.56 8.74 -3.98
N GLY A 495 31.46 9.17 -3.37
CA GLY A 495 31.17 10.60 -3.17
C GLY A 495 32.04 11.27 -2.10
N GLY A 496 32.51 10.50 -1.11
CA GLY A 496 33.60 10.90 -0.21
C GLY A 496 33.42 12.27 0.48
N THR A 497 34.50 13.06 0.49
CA THR A 497 34.52 14.46 0.98
C THR A 497 33.66 15.43 0.16
N GLY A 498 33.30 15.05 -1.06
CA GLY A 498 32.47 15.81 -1.98
C GLY A 498 32.91 15.59 -3.43
N ILE A 499 31.98 15.21 -4.30
CA ILE A 499 32.17 15.09 -5.75
C ILE A 499 30.98 15.73 -6.46
N ALA A 500 31.15 16.19 -7.70
CA ALA A 500 30.04 16.69 -8.50
C ALA A 500 30.15 16.16 -9.92
N HIS A 501 29.06 15.59 -10.42
CA HIS A 501 29.01 14.92 -11.72
C HIS A 501 27.67 15.14 -12.41
N SER A 502 27.62 14.81 -13.70
CA SER A 502 26.40 14.86 -14.51
C SER A 502 26.21 13.54 -15.25
N GLU A 503 24.95 13.16 -15.46
CA GLU A 503 24.56 11.90 -16.09
C GLU A 503 23.57 12.23 -17.22
N ASN A 504 24.05 12.26 -18.45
CA ASN A 504 23.28 12.73 -19.60
C ASN A 504 23.14 11.65 -20.67
N ASN A 505 21.92 11.40 -21.11
CA ASN A 505 21.70 10.69 -22.36
C ASN A 505 21.98 11.66 -23.52
N GLU A 506 23.16 11.57 -24.11
CA GLU A 506 23.53 12.42 -25.26
C GLU A 506 23.11 11.83 -26.61
N SER A 507 22.56 10.62 -26.61
CA SER A 507 22.15 9.87 -27.82
C SER A 507 20.73 10.22 -28.29
N ASP A 508 20.41 9.79 -29.52
CA ASP A 508 19.07 9.95 -30.14
C ASP A 508 18.02 8.94 -29.61
N LYS A 509 18.40 8.01 -28.72
CA LYS A 509 17.54 6.93 -28.20
C LYS A 509 17.38 7.06 -26.69
N PRO A 510 16.28 6.60 -26.08
CA PRO A 510 16.19 6.56 -24.62
C PRO A 510 17.23 5.59 -24.02
N VAL A 511 17.71 5.91 -22.83
CA VAL A 511 18.55 5.04 -22.00
C VAL A 511 17.76 4.52 -20.82
N HIS A 512 17.95 3.25 -20.46
CA HIS A 512 17.34 2.59 -19.31
C HIS A 512 18.46 2.01 -18.44
N PHE A 513 18.48 2.37 -17.16
CA PHE A 513 19.52 1.97 -16.22
C PHE A 513 19.00 1.89 -14.79
N LEU A 514 19.80 1.32 -13.90
CA LEU A 514 19.56 1.37 -12.45
C LEU A 514 20.55 2.35 -11.81
N GLN A 515 20.02 3.29 -11.03
CA GLN A 515 20.79 4.23 -10.21
C GLN A 515 20.71 3.75 -8.75
N ILE A 516 21.83 3.24 -8.23
CA ILE A 516 21.87 2.47 -6.98
C ILE A 516 22.90 3.07 -6.02
N TRP A 517 22.49 3.38 -4.79
CA TRP A 517 23.38 3.98 -3.78
C TRP A 517 23.45 3.13 -2.51
N ALA A 518 24.64 3.02 -1.93
CA ALA A 518 24.88 2.44 -0.61
C ALA A 518 25.52 3.45 0.36
N LEU A 519 25.35 3.21 1.66
CA LEU A 519 25.98 3.98 2.73
C LEU A 519 27.37 3.39 3.03
N PRO A 520 28.47 4.15 2.88
CA PRO A 520 29.80 3.67 3.25
C PRO A 520 29.96 3.52 4.77
N TRP A 521 30.88 2.65 5.18
CA TRP A 521 31.19 2.38 6.60
C TRP A 521 31.91 3.54 7.31
N SER A 522 32.38 4.54 6.56
CA SER A 522 33.10 5.73 7.00
C SER A 522 32.65 6.94 6.17
N ARG A 523 32.75 8.13 6.78
CA ARG A 523 32.54 9.42 6.11
C ARG A 523 33.87 10.06 5.73
N GLY A 524 33.86 10.95 4.75
CA GLY A 524 35.04 11.70 4.31
C GLY A 524 36.09 10.85 3.59
N LEU A 525 35.66 9.76 2.94
CA LEU A 525 36.50 8.97 2.03
C LEU A 525 37.05 9.85 0.89
N THR A 526 38.14 9.43 0.27
CA THR A 526 38.68 10.11 -0.91
C THR A 526 37.73 9.89 -2.10
N PRO A 527 37.24 10.94 -2.78
CA PRO A 527 36.38 10.76 -3.95
C PRO A 527 37.08 10.03 -5.09
N ARG A 528 36.39 9.09 -5.73
CA ARG A 528 36.93 8.22 -6.79
C ARG A 528 35.85 7.81 -7.77
N TYR A 529 36.27 7.50 -9.00
CA TYR A 529 35.46 6.81 -10.00
C TYR A 529 36.08 5.46 -10.34
N HIS A 530 35.23 4.51 -10.73
CA HIS A 530 35.61 3.25 -11.35
C HIS A 530 34.59 2.92 -12.43
N THR A 531 35.02 2.73 -13.68
CA THR A 531 34.13 2.24 -14.75
C THR A 531 34.62 0.89 -15.25
N LYS A 532 33.71 -0.09 -15.37
CA LYS A 532 34.06 -1.46 -15.78
C LYS A 532 32.94 -2.14 -16.57
N THR A 533 33.32 -2.79 -17.66
CA THR A 533 32.43 -3.63 -18.47
C THR A 533 32.37 -5.05 -17.91
N PHE A 534 31.15 -5.58 -17.77
CA PHE A 534 30.88 -6.96 -17.34
C PHE A 534 30.21 -7.74 -18.48
N ASP A 535 30.88 -8.78 -18.95
CA ASP A 535 30.48 -9.62 -20.08
C ASP A 535 29.07 -10.21 -19.90
N GLU A 536 28.18 -9.93 -20.85
CA GLU A 536 26.81 -10.40 -20.84
C GLU A 536 26.71 -11.91 -21.09
N ALA A 537 27.63 -12.51 -21.85
CA ALA A 537 27.64 -13.96 -22.06
C ALA A 537 27.78 -14.71 -20.72
N LYS A 538 28.66 -14.22 -19.83
CA LYS A 538 28.83 -14.77 -18.48
C LYS A 538 27.60 -14.58 -17.59
N LYS A 539 26.91 -13.44 -17.71
CA LYS A 539 25.61 -13.22 -17.02
C LYS A 539 24.55 -14.24 -17.45
N ARG A 540 24.66 -14.81 -18.66
CA ARG A 540 23.75 -15.84 -19.20
C ARG A 540 24.14 -17.28 -18.79
N GLU A 541 25.29 -17.44 -18.15
CA GLU A 541 25.78 -18.70 -17.60
C GLU A 541 25.51 -18.81 -16.08
N ALA A 542 25.76 -17.74 -15.33
CA ALA A 542 25.52 -17.64 -13.89
C ALA A 542 25.33 -16.18 -13.43
N PHE A 543 25.08 -15.97 -12.13
CA PHE A 543 25.24 -14.64 -11.53
C PHE A 543 26.71 -14.21 -11.58
N VAL A 544 26.97 -13.05 -12.18
CA VAL A 544 28.30 -12.43 -12.24
C VAL A 544 28.41 -11.39 -11.12
N PRO A 545 29.34 -11.53 -10.16
CA PRO A 545 29.64 -10.50 -9.19
C PRO A 545 30.18 -9.23 -9.88
N ILE A 546 29.66 -8.07 -9.45
CA ILE A 546 29.94 -6.74 -9.99
C ILE A 546 30.67 -5.90 -8.95
N LEU A 547 30.14 -5.85 -7.72
CA LEU A 547 30.73 -5.13 -6.59
C LEU A 547 31.04 -6.14 -5.47
N SER A 548 32.12 -5.91 -4.71
CA SER A 548 32.39 -6.59 -3.44
C SER A 548 33.15 -5.66 -2.48
N PRO A 549 33.17 -5.93 -1.16
CA PRO A 549 33.83 -5.05 -0.20
C PRO A 549 35.30 -4.79 -0.54
N LEU A 550 35.82 -3.60 -0.24
CA LEU A 550 37.27 -3.38 -0.21
C LEU A 550 37.92 -4.41 0.74
N ALA A 551 38.93 -5.15 0.28
CA ALA A 551 39.50 -6.30 0.99
C ALA A 551 40.10 -5.94 2.36
N ALA A 552 40.81 -4.80 2.46
CA ALA A 552 41.29 -4.26 3.74
C ALA A 552 40.12 -3.90 4.67
N GLY A 553 39.02 -3.42 4.09
CA GLY A 553 37.79 -3.07 4.77
C GLY A 553 37.87 -1.79 5.60
N LYS A 554 36.96 -1.64 6.56
CA LYS A 554 36.91 -0.45 7.43
C LYS A 554 38.24 -0.22 8.17
N GLY A 555 38.87 0.93 7.91
CA GLY A 555 40.12 1.35 8.54
C GLY A 555 41.37 1.11 7.68
N ALA A 556 41.20 0.81 6.39
CA ALA A 556 42.27 0.70 5.41
C ALA A 556 43.24 1.92 5.43
N SER A 557 44.52 1.67 5.18
CA SER A 557 45.54 2.71 5.05
C SER A 557 45.37 3.50 3.75
N ALA A 558 46.05 4.65 3.62
CA ALA A 558 46.02 5.43 2.38
C ALA A 558 46.54 4.65 1.17
N GLU A 559 47.48 3.72 1.39
CA GLU A 559 48.03 2.82 0.38
C GLU A 559 47.04 1.71 -0.01
N GLU A 560 46.30 1.15 0.95
CA GLU A 560 45.26 0.14 0.70
C GLU A 560 44.05 0.73 -0.02
N GLU A 561 43.62 1.93 0.39
CA GLU A 561 42.62 2.77 -0.29
C GLU A 561 43.09 3.17 -1.70
N ALA A 562 44.40 3.38 -1.90
CA ALA A 562 44.97 3.64 -3.23
C ALA A 562 45.01 2.40 -4.12
N ALA A 563 45.32 1.24 -3.55
CA ALA A 563 45.36 -0.05 -4.25
C ALA A 563 43.95 -0.55 -4.64
N ALA A 564 42.91 -0.14 -3.91
CA ALA A 564 41.51 -0.39 -4.25
C ALA A 564 41.20 -1.87 -4.56
N VAL A 565 41.77 -2.78 -3.76
CA VAL A 565 41.66 -4.24 -3.99
C VAL A 565 40.30 -4.75 -3.50
N PRO A 566 39.45 -5.31 -4.37
CA PRO A 566 38.18 -5.91 -3.96
C PRO A 566 38.37 -7.27 -3.29
N ALA A 567 37.45 -7.65 -2.39
CA ALA A 567 37.43 -8.96 -1.75
C ALA A 567 37.17 -10.10 -2.76
N LEU A 568 36.38 -9.86 -3.80
CA LEU A 568 36.22 -10.76 -4.96
C LEU A 568 37.03 -10.25 -6.16
N PRO A 569 38.04 -11.00 -6.64
CA PRO A 569 38.79 -10.67 -7.85
C PRO A 569 37.87 -10.42 -9.04
N GLY A 570 38.15 -9.38 -9.81
CA GLY A 570 37.34 -9.05 -11.00
C GLY A 570 36.11 -8.18 -10.74
N THR A 571 35.71 -7.94 -9.48
CA THR A 571 34.67 -6.93 -9.14
C THR A 571 35.24 -5.50 -9.08
N ILE A 572 34.42 -4.52 -8.72
CA ILE A 572 34.80 -3.18 -8.26
C ILE A 572 34.71 -3.16 -6.72
N PRO A 573 35.67 -2.58 -5.99
CA PRO A 573 35.60 -2.44 -4.53
C PRO A 573 34.50 -1.46 -4.10
N ILE A 574 33.84 -1.74 -2.97
CA ILE A 574 32.93 -0.80 -2.27
C ILE A 574 33.30 -0.68 -0.79
N HIS A 575 33.15 0.51 -0.21
CA HIS A 575 33.40 0.78 1.21
C HIS A 575 32.19 0.43 2.09
N ALA A 576 31.52 -0.68 1.78
CA ALA A 576 30.40 -1.25 2.54
C ALA A 576 30.53 -2.79 2.58
N ASP A 577 29.89 -3.45 3.53
CA ASP A 577 29.85 -4.92 3.60
C ASP A 577 28.78 -5.49 2.64
N PHE A 578 28.99 -5.20 1.36
CA PHE A 578 28.00 -5.24 0.30
C PHE A 578 28.53 -5.95 -0.94
N VAL A 579 27.73 -6.85 -1.51
CA VAL A 579 28.02 -7.54 -2.78
C VAL A 579 26.88 -7.27 -3.76
N MET A 580 27.21 -6.93 -5.00
CA MET A 580 26.24 -6.87 -6.11
C MET A 580 26.55 -7.97 -7.11
N ALA A 581 25.52 -8.62 -7.64
CA ALA A 581 25.64 -9.48 -8.81
C ALA A 581 24.48 -9.30 -9.79
N ALA A 582 24.70 -9.65 -11.06
CA ALA A 582 23.68 -9.67 -12.10
C ALA A 582 23.71 -10.99 -12.87
N GLY A 583 22.54 -11.52 -13.23
CA GLY A 583 22.37 -12.72 -14.04
C GLY A 583 21.20 -12.57 -15.02
N ILE A 584 21.24 -13.29 -16.13
CA ILE A 584 20.21 -13.32 -17.17
C ILE A 584 19.77 -14.77 -17.33
N ILE A 585 18.65 -15.10 -16.68
CA ILE A 585 18.18 -16.47 -16.52
C ILE A 585 17.26 -16.84 -17.68
N GLY A 586 17.76 -17.67 -18.60
CA GLY A 586 16.99 -18.22 -19.72
C GLY A 586 15.75 -18.99 -19.24
N VAL A 587 14.66 -18.96 -20.04
CA VAL A 587 13.37 -19.57 -19.69
C VAL A 587 13.53 -21.03 -19.25
N GLY A 588 12.92 -21.38 -18.11
CA GLY A 588 12.98 -22.72 -17.51
C GLY A 588 14.33 -23.08 -16.86
N LYS A 589 15.35 -22.22 -16.94
CA LYS A 589 16.62 -22.44 -16.24
C LYS A 589 16.57 -21.94 -14.80
N LYS A 590 17.51 -22.46 -13.99
CA LYS A 590 17.72 -22.10 -12.59
C LYS A 590 19.14 -21.62 -12.39
N PHE A 591 19.30 -20.46 -11.74
CA PHE A 591 20.56 -20.01 -11.14
C PHE A 591 20.46 -20.10 -9.62
N GLU A 592 21.61 -20.11 -8.95
CA GLU A 592 21.72 -20.07 -7.50
C GLU A 592 22.64 -18.92 -7.09
N TRP A 593 22.28 -18.20 -6.04
CA TRP A 593 23.13 -17.19 -5.38
C TRP A 593 23.55 -17.69 -4.02
N THR A 594 24.85 -17.69 -3.73
CA THR A 594 25.35 -17.90 -2.37
C THR A 594 25.39 -16.55 -1.66
N VAL A 595 24.61 -16.41 -0.61
CA VAL A 595 24.52 -15.20 0.22
C VAL A 595 25.91 -14.84 0.76
N GLY A 596 26.35 -13.61 0.50
CA GLY A 596 27.70 -13.13 0.76
C GLY A 596 28.72 -13.31 -0.38
N GLY A 597 28.31 -13.77 -1.57
CA GLY A 597 29.06 -13.60 -2.82
C GLY A 597 29.62 -14.86 -3.48
N GLU A 598 30.12 -15.83 -2.70
CA GLU A 598 30.71 -17.08 -3.18
C GLU A 598 30.53 -18.22 -2.16
N SER A 599 30.95 -19.44 -2.53
CA SER A 599 30.90 -20.64 -1.67
C SER A 599 31.71 -20.52 -0.37
N ASP A 600 32.74 -19.68 -0.31
CA ASP A 600 33.40 -19.25 0.93
C ASP A 600 33.11 -17.77 1.26
N ALA A 601 31.81 -17.42 1.27
CA ALA A 601 31.30 -16.09 1.66
C ALA A 601 31.88 -15.54 2.99
N LYS A 602 32.40 -16.41 3.88
CA LYS A 602 33.04 -16.02 5.14
C LYS A 602 34.37 -15.27 4.97
N THR A 603 34.94 -15.29 3.77
CA THR A 603 36.13 -14.53 3.36
C THR A 603 35.78 -13.22 2.63
N VAL A 604 34.63 -13.19 1.95
CA VAL A 604 34.16 -12.05 1.14
C VAL A 604 33.48 -10.98 1.98
N VAL A 605 32.59 -11.39 2.89
CA VAL A 605 31.79 -10.47 3.73
C VAL A 605 32.09 -10.63 5.22
N LYS A 606 32.06 -9.51 5.95
CA LYS A 606 32.32 -9.45 7.39
C LYS A 606 31.09 -9.82 8.21
N SER A 607 29.88 -9.36 7.84
CA SER A 607 28.64 -9.76 8.50
C SER A 607 28.19 -11.15 8.01
N ARG A 608 28.10 -12.10 8.95
CA ARG A 608 27.80 -13.52 8.64
C ARG A 608 26.35 -13.93 8.90
N THR A 609 25.55 -13.10 9.57
CA THR A 609 24.20 -13.42 10.07
C THR A 609 23.27 -12.24 9.91
N ASP A 610 21.97 -12.47 9.68
CA ASP A 610 20.97 -11.44 9.39
C ASP A 610 21.32 -10.56 8.18
N ARG A 611 21.91 -11.20 7.16
CA ARG A 611 22.17 -10.55 5.88
C ARG A 611 20.86 -10.19 5.18
N LYS A 612 20.92 -9.09 4.46
CA LYS A 612 19.79 -8.40 3.83
C LYS A 612 20.00 -8.41 2.34
N VAL A 613 19.37 -9.37 1.66
CA VAL A 613 19.48 -9.52 0.21
C VAL A 613 18.26 -8.90 -0.45
N TYR A 614 18.46 -7.78 -1.16
CA TYR A 614 17.46 -7.21 -2.03
C TYR A 614 17.62 -7.78 -3.44
N ILE A 615 16.53 -8.29 -3.99
CA ILE A 615 16.46 -8.82 -5.36
C ILE A 615 15.69 -7.81 -6.19
N HIS A 616 16.11 -7.57 -7.43
CA HIS A 616 15.40 -6.73 -8.39
C HIS A 616 15.29 -7.43 -9.75
N VAL A 617 14.11 -7.38 -10.37
CA VAL A 617 13.87 -7.84 -11.74
C VAL A 617 13.66 -6.59 -12.61
N PRO A 618 14.63 -6.15 -13.43
CA PRO A 618 14.45 -4.97 -14.26
C PRO A 618 13.38 -5.15 -15.34
N MET A 619 12.76 -4.05 -15.75
CA MET A 619 11.70 -4.00 -16.75
C MET A 619 12.27 -3.93 -18.18
N THR A 620 12.90 -5.03 -18.61
CA THR A 620 13.62 -5.11 -19.89
C THR A 620 12.86 -5.79 -21.02
N ASN A 621 11.78 -6.55 -20.78
CA ASN A 621 11.05 -7.31 -21.80
C ASN A 621 9.53 -7.15 -21.72
N GLU A 622 9.04 -5.94 -21.48
CA GLU A 622 7.61 -5.58 -21.56
C GLU A 622 6.69 -6.40 -20.63
N GLY A 623 7.21 -6.85 -19.48
CA GLY A 623 6.46 -7.67 -18.51
C GLY A 623 6.42 -9.17 -18.81
N LYS A 624 7.12 -9.64 -19.86
CA LYS A 624 7.16 -11.04 -20.28
C LYS A 624 8.08 -11.90 -19.43
N SER A 625 9.10 -11.32 -18.79
CA SER A 625 9.99 -12.06 -17.89
C SER A 625 9.44 -12.13 -16.46
N LYS A 626 9.64 -13.29 -15.82
CA LYS A 626 9.21 -13.60 -14.44
C LYS A 626 10.17 -14.59 -13.82
N ILE A 627 10.41 -14.47 -12.52
CA ILE A 627 11.20 -15.45 -11.75
C ILE A 627 10.42 -15.99 -10.56
N ARG A 628 10.70 -17.24 -10.17
CA ARG A 628 10.30 -17.83 -8.89
C ARG A 628 11.53 -17.94 -8.00
N LEU A 629 11.43 -17.43 -6.78
CA LEU A 629 12.49 -17.54 -5.77
C LEU A 629 12.32 -18.79 -4.91
N ASP A 630 13.43 -19.49 -4.65
CA ASP A 630 13.53 -20.62 -3.72
C ASP A 630 12.51 -21.76 -3.96
N GLY A 631 12.00 -21.88 -5.20
CA GLY A 631 10.93 -22.83 -5.54
C GLY A 631 9.57 -22.55 -4.91
N ARG A 632 9.35 -21.36 -4.30
CA ARG A 632 8.09 -21.03 -3.62
C ARG A 632 7.12 -20.33 -4.56
N GLU A 633 5.90 -20.85 -4.68
CA GLU A 633 4.86 -20.32 -5.57
C GLU A 633 4.34 -18.94 -5.15
N ASP A 634 4.46 -18.56 -3.87
CA ASP A 634 4.12 -17.22 -3.38
C ASP A 634 5.21 -16.17 -3.66
N SER A 635 6.42 -16.62 -3.97
CA SER A 635 7.63 -15.81 -4.13
C SER A 635 8.01 -15.63 -5.61
N VAL A 636 6.99 -15.48 -6.46
CA VAL A 636 7.14 -15.10 -7.88
C VAL A 636 7.25 -13.59 -8.01
N LEU A 637 8.24 -13.12 -8.75
CA LEU A 637 8.47 -11.71 -9.12
C LEU A 637 8.31 -11.52 -10.63
N ALA A 638 7.65 -10.45 -11.04
CA ALA A 638 7.58 -10.00 -12.43
C ALA A 638 8.47 -8.77 -12.64
N GLU A 639 8.59 -8.32 -13.89
CA GLU A 639 9.35 -7.11 -14.22
C GLU A 639 8.97 -5.87 -13.39
N GLY A 640 10.00 -5.19 -12.90
CA GLY A 640 9.92 -4.03 -12.01
C GLY A 640 9.68 -4.37 -10.55
N ASP A 641 9.31 -5.63 -10.22
CA ASP A 641 9.26 -6.10 -8.85
C ASP A 641 10.67 -6.35 -8.30
N GLY A 642 10.80 -6.23 -6.98
CA GLY A 642 11.90 -6.81 -6.23
C GLY A 642 11.44 -7.66 -5.06
N ALA A 643 12.36 -8.06 -4.18
CA ALA A 643 12.05 -8.67 -2.90
C ALA A 643 13.10 -8.34 -1.84
N PHE A 644 12.64 -8.11 -0.60
CA PHE A 644 13.49 -8.06 0.58
C PHE A 644 13.60 -9.47 1.18
N VAL A 645 14.79 -10.06 1.15
CA VAL A 645 15.09 -11.34 1.78
C VAL A 645 15.83 -11.10 3.09
N THR A 646 15.29 -11.62 4.19
CA THR A 646 15.80 -11.42 5.57
C THR A 646 15.87 -12.74 6.33
N GLY A 647 16.64 -12.75 7.42
CA GLY A 647 16.87 -13.96 8.21
C GLY A 647 17.80 -14.98 7.54
N VAL A 648 18.53 -14.56 6.50
CA VAL A 648 19.58 -15.36 5.84
C VAL A 648 20.96 -15.06 6.43
N GLN A 649 21.89 -15.98 6.20
CA GLN A 649 23.27 -15.92 6.68
C GLN A 649 24.27 -16.17 5.53
N ALA A 650 25.52 -15.73 5.71
CA ALA A 650 26.56 -15.93 4.72
C ALA A 650 26.81 -17.43 4.46
N GLY A 651 26.74 -17.85 3.21
CA GLY A 651 26.80 -19.25 2.77
C GLY A 651 25.42 -19.93 2.57
N ASP A 652 24.30 -19.27 2.90
CA ASP A 652 22.98 -19.73 2.46
C ASP A 652 22.87 -19.67 0.94
N VAL A 653 22.18 -20.64 0.32
CA VAL A 653 21.97 -20.68 -1.14
C VAL A 653 20.52 -20.34 -1.46
N LEU A 654 20.31 -19.33 -2.30
CA LEU A 654 18.99 -18.92 -2.78
C LEU A 654 18.85 -19.26 -4.27
N ALA A 655 17.84 -20.05 -4.62
CA ALA A 655 17.57 -20.44 -6.00
C ALA A 655 16.66 -19.44 -6.73
N PHE A 656 16.88 -19.27 -8.03
CA PHE A 656 16.15 -18.36 -8.93
C PHE A 656 15.77 -19.13 -10.20
N GLU A 657 14.48 -19.34 -10.43
CA GLU A 657 13.97 -20.05 -11.61
C GLU A 657 13.27 -19.07 -12.56
N SER A 658 13.67 -19.03 -13.83
CA SER A 658 12.96 -18.23 -14.83
C SER A 658 11.69 -18.94 -15.30
N ILE A 659 10.54 -18.32 -15.05
CA ILE A 659 9.20 -18.87 -15.35
C ILE A 659 8.37 -17.95 -16.28
N GLY A 660 9.02 -16.96 -16.88
CA GLY A 660 8.42 -16.06 -17.87
C GLY A 660 8.35 -16.68 -19.27
N GLU A 661 7.87 -15.89 -20.22
CA GLU A 661 7.85 -16.22 -21.66
C GLU A 661 9.22 -15.98 -22.30
N VAL A 662 10.04 -15.12 -21.68
CA VAL A 662 11.40 -14.75 -22.09
C VAL A 662 12.33 -14.77 -20.88
N GLU A 663 13.64 -14.66 -21.14
CA GLU A 663 14.66 -14.64 -20.10
C GLU A 663 14.49 -13.46 -19.13
N ALA A 664 14.87 -13.68 -17.88
CA ALA A 664 14.79 -12.68 -16.82
C ALA A 664 16.18 -12.17 -16.46
N GLU A 665 16.44 -10.88 -16.66
CA GLU A 665 17.57 -10.22 -16.01
C GLU A 665 17.23 -10.03 -14.52
N VAL A 666 18.17 -10.35 -13.64
CA VAL A 666 18.00 -10.34 -12.19
C VAL A 666 19.23 -9.72 -11.54
N ILE A 667 19.00 -8.74 -10.69
CA ILE A 667 20.02 -8.07 -9.90
C ILE A 667 19.89 -8.50 -8.44
N VAL A 668 21.01 -8.88 -7.82
CA VAL A 668 21.10 -9.27 -6.42
C VAL A 668 21.98 -8.26 -5.70
N LEU A 669 21.49 -7.70 -4.60
CA LEU A 669 22.15 -6.68 -3.78
C LEU A 669 22.18 -7.19 -2.34
N ASP A 670 23.33 -7.67 -1.91
CA ASP A 670 23.53 -8.46 -0.70
C ASP A 670 24.29 -7.65 0.36
N SER A 671 23.58 -7.18 1.39
CA SER A 671 24.11 -6.30 2.45
C SER A 671 24.12 -6.94 3.84
N ASP A 672 24.89 -6.33 4.72
CA ASP A 672 24.86 -6.47 6.18
C ASP A 672 23.53 -6.14 6.88
#